data_AF-A0A233S7E0-F1
#
_entry.id   AF-A0A233S7E0-F1
#
_cell.length_a   1.000
_cell.length_b   1.000
_cell.length_c   1.000
_cell.angle_alpha   90.00
_cell.angle_beta   90.00
_cell.angle_gamma   90.00
#
_symmetry.space_group_name_H-M   'P 1'
#
loop_
_entity.id
_entity.type
_entity.pdbx_description
1 polymer ?
#
loop_
_entity_poly.entity_id
_entity_poly.type
_entity_poly.pdbx_seq_one_letter_code
_entity_poly.pdbx_strand_id
1 'polypeptide(L)'
;MRTQTHRTAAAVGALAAVAFTIGAPSPSAAAGTQDVTADVLAGRDVTLTGDAVVTVPSGTTTYDGVFHGEGTLTVRGGGTLILTKDSDFTLPKSRQRQVVRTQGGNHPYTTVTNPDPPAITVESGATLQYGTGGGTGLIGHFPYNTPGYQLNQLNVRVDGTLRLSLTRTFNIGTISGSGLVTQPRNMWGTLDLAGTHPFSGVIDNGTGMAVGRPEFPVALPRARAILNQGSWIIDTPLYQTITLRQDFYQREYGSDINVHTRPGSKVVLTGQYSYSDRGGDTHPSLSIPALNWRAVPHQLNKRGTNIEGADVQWGDGTTHRIFMPGTRDTVYINLHSASGRRSRLTFDYNGPVTLGAPIGGGRYHDTLAAPGAGDVVIAGTRGNDVTFAAAQYYDGSTTVGKGAALRLGSGAKGGDGSLMTGTAGRRIVNDGTLFVRNVSTPVRLAQVGGSGALVQSGAATTTLTGDAVTYTGTTTVAKGTLALRSGATLLHSRAIRLTSAGARLDAGTSGLRVATSLSGKGTVRGAVTNDGLVTGGLTVTGDCTQHAKGELVLRERPLKVTGGLRLAGSLDMSAAGTAPAPEITVVEHGGRSRTTGAFDGLPEGAKLKLADTDYRIRYNGGDGNDVVLTATGASRAPGAHTKAAAGPSAVATRTANTAADGFGWWPYVLALGLLGGLVFPATLRTRRGRGRRGGGRHAAQQ
;
A
#
# COMPACT_ATOMS: atom_id res chain seq x y z
N MET A 1 -74.21 50.61 -30.92
CA MET A 1 -74.56 51.02 -32.31
C MET A 1 -74.34 49.79 -33.18
N ARG A 2 -75.43 49.10 -33.55
CA ARG A 2 -76.10 49.20 -34.86
C ARG A 2 -75.08 48.95 -35.98
N THR A 3 -75.20 47.95 -36.85
CA THR A 3 -76.37 47.23 -37.38
C THR A 3 -75.83 46.34 -38.53
N GLN A 4 -76.43 45.26 -39.04
CA GLN A 4 -77.65 45.15 -39.89
C GLN A 4 -77.77 43.62 -40.20
N THR A 5 -78.87 42.91 -39.89
CA THR A 5 -80.06 42.64 -40.75
C THR A 5 -79.71 42.01 -42.12
N HIS A 6 -80.32 40.94 -42.67
CA HIS A 6 -81.64 40.31 -42.49
C HIS A 6 -81.79 39.03 -43.36
N ARG A 7 -82.79 38.17 -43.01
CA ARG A 7 -83.65 37.24 -43.83
C ARG A 7 -83.07 35.87 -44.27
N THR A 8 -83.54 34.71 -43.75
CA THR A 8 -84.76 33.86 -44.04
C THR A 8 -84.85 33.39 -45.50
N ALA A 9 -85.10 32.12 -45.90
CA ALA A 9 -85.92 31.03 -45.34
C ALA A 9 -85.67 29.63 -46.01
N ALA A 10 -86.40 28.61 -45.51
CA ALA A 10 -86.73 27.26 -46.05
C ALA A 10 -85.71 26.10 -45.79
N ALA A 11 -85.96 25.18 -44.85
CA ALA A 11 -86.84 23.97 -44.89
C ALA A 11 -86.22 22.85 -45.77
N VAL A 12 -85.97 21.60 -45.34
CA VAL A 12 -86.82 20.55 -44.71
C VAL A 12 -85.86 19.45 -44.16
N GLY A 13 -86.01 18.98 -42.91
CA GLY A 13 -86.44 17.60 -42.56
C GLY A 13 -85.33 16.52 -42.63
N ALA A 14 -85.14 15.56 -41.73
CA ALA A 14 -85.95 15.06 -40.63
C ALA A 14 -85.12 14.12 -39.71
N LEU A 15 -85.53 14.07 -38.44
CA LEU A 15 -85.42 13.00 -37.43
C LEU A 15 -84.08 12.34 -37.10
N ALA A 16 -83.68 12.41 -35.82
CA ALA A 16 -83.83 11.26 -34.91
C ALA A 16 -83.58 11.64 -33.43
N ALA A 17 -84.55 11.22 -32.61
CA ALA A 17 -84.60 11.03 -31.16
C ALA A 17 -83.38 11.36 -30.29
N VAL A 18 -83.61 12.28 -29.34
CA VAL A 18 -82.85 12.41 -28.09
C VAL A 18 -83.43 11.42 -27.07
N ALA A 19 -82.59 10.53 -26.55
CA ALA A 19 -82.83 9.85 -25.29
C ALA A 19 -81.54 9.92 -24.45
N PHE A 20 -81.67 10.50 -23.27
CA PHE A 20 -80.61 10.68 -22.27
C PHE A 20 -79.98 9.34 -21.86
N THR A 21 -78.67 9.21 -22.03
CA THR A 21 -77.84 8.32 -21.21
C THR A 21 -76.67 9.12 -20.64
N ILE A 22 -76.86 9.52 -19.38
CA ILE A 22 -75.88 9.61 -18.29
C ILE A 22 -74.42 9.59 -18.78
N GLY A 23 -73.78 10.77 -18.73
CA GLY A 23 -72.35 10.88 -18.86
C GLY A 23 -71.65 10.07 -17.76
N ALA A 24 -71.02 8.98 -18.15
CA ALA A 24 -69.99 8.37 -17.33
C ALA A 24 -68.78 9.34 -17.33
N PRO A 25 -68.31 9.80 -16.16
CA PRO A 25 -67.04 10.50 -16.11
C PRO A 25 -65.95 9.52 -16.53
N SER A 26 -65.10 9.91 -17.47
CA SER A 26 -63.81 9.24 -17.69
C SER A 26 -63.09 9.18 -16.34
N PRO A 27 -62.79 8.00 -15.77
CA PRO A 27 -61.85 7.96 -14.69
C PRO A 27 -60.48 8.07 -15.35
N SER A 28 -59.96 9.29 -15.37
CA SER A 28 -58.55 9.48 -15.07
C SER A 28 -58.36 8.99 -13.63
N ALA A 29 -58.37 7.66 -13.45
CA ALA A 29 -57.96 7.05 -12.22
C ALA A 29 -56.47 7.36 -12.09
N ALA A 30 -56.08 7.99 -10.99
CA ALA A 30 -54.71 7.89 -10.53
C ALA A 30 -54.38 6.39 -10.53
N ALA A 31 -53.50 5.95 -11.43
CA ALA A 31 -53.24 4.53 -11.66
C ALA A 31 -52.71 3.93 -10.36
N GLY A 32 -53.58 3.26 -9.62
CA GLY A 32 -53.21 2.48 -8.45
C GLY A 32 -52.28 1.35 -8.89
N THR A 33 -51.37 0.95 -8.00
CA THR A 33 -50.50 -0.20 -8.26
C THR A 33 -51.34 -1.44 -8.56
N GLN A 34 -51.10 -2.05 -9.73
CA GLN A 34 -51.79 -3.26 -10.17
C GLN A 34 -51.31 -4.46 -9.34
N ASP A 35 -52.21 -5.12 -8.61
CA ASP A 35 -51.86 -6.39 -7.97
C ASP A 35 -51.97 -7.53 -8.98
N VAL A 36 -50.82 -8.13 -9.35
CA VAL A 36 -50.73 -9.20 -10.34
C VAL A 36 -50.49 -10.57 -9.67
N THR A 37 -50.68 -10.66 -8.36
CA THR A 37 -50.40 -11.88 -7.57
C THR A 37 -51.16 -13.09 -8.10
N ALA A 38 -52.46 -12.96 -8.37
CA ALA A 38 -53.29 -14.09 -8.82
C ALA A 38 -52.85 -14.64 -10.19
N ASP A 39 -52.38 -13.78 -11.09
CA ASP A 39 -51.89 -14.19 -12.41
C ASP A 39 -50.54 -14.90 -12.30
N VAL A 40 -49.64 -14.36 -11.48
CA VAL A 40 -48.32 -14.95 -11.22
C VAL A 40 -48.45 -16.32 -10.55
N LEU A 41 -49.32 -16.45 -9.53
CA LEU A 41 -49.57 -17.73 -8.87
C LEU A 41 -50.22 -18.77 -9.79
N ALA A 42 -50.95 -18.32 -10.81
CA ALA A 42 -51.53 -19.18 -11.84
C ALA A 42 -50.58 -19.46 -13.02
N GLY A 43 -49.36 -18.91 -13.01
CA GLY A 43 -48.38 -19.08 -14.10
C GLY A 43 -48.77 -18.39 -15.41
N ARG A 44 -49.65 -17.39 -15.37
CA ARG A 44 -50.09 -16.64 -16.57
C ARG A 44 -49.12 -15.52 -16.91
N ASP A 45 -48.95 -15.24 -18.20
CA ASP A 45 -48.23 -14.05 -18.64
C ASP A 45 -48.90 -12.77 -18.12
N VAL A 46 -48.09 -11.79 -17.74
CA VAL A 46 -48.54 -10.52 -17.16
C VAL A 46 -48.07 -9.36 -18.03
N THR A 47 -49.02 -8.61 -18.60
CA THR A 47 -48.77 -7.32 -19.25
C THR A 47 -48.80 -6.20 -18.21
N LEU A 48 -47.67 -5.53 -18.01
CA LEU A 48 -47.56 -4.32 -17.21
C LEU A 48 -48.10 -3.13 -18.01
N THR A 49 -49.06 -2.43 -17.44
CA THR A 49 -49.57 -1.13 -17.95
C THR A 49 -49.31 0.01 -16.96
N GLY A 50 -48.43 -0.21 -15.98
CA GLY A 50 -48.15 0.67 -14.86
C GLY A 50 -47.34 -0.03 -13.76
N ASP A 51 -47.31 0.57 -12.57
CA ASP A 51 -46.66 -0.04 -11.41
C ASP A 51 -47.43 -1.29 -10.96
N ALA A 52 -46.75 -2.42 -10.78
CA ALA A 52 -47.35 -3.69 -10.38
C ALA A 52 -46.72 -4.26 -9.11
N VAL A 53 -47.49 -5.04 -8.35
CA VAL A 53 -47.03 -5.73 -7.15
C VAL A 53 -47.39 -7.22 -7.21
N VAL A 54 -46.45 -8.06 -6.76
CA VAL A 54 -46.64 -9.49 -6.52
C VAL A 54 -46.39 -9.75 -5.04
N THR A 55 -47.40 -10.29 -4.35
CA THR A 55 -47.28 -10.73 -2.96
C THR A 55 -47.00 -12.23 -2.93
N VAL A 56 -45.73 -12.60 -2.76
CA VAL A 56 -45.28 -13.99 -2.79
C VAL A 56 -45.62 -14.66 -1.46
N PRO A 57 -46.43 -15.75 -1.46
CA PRO A 57 -46.75 -16.50 -0.25
C PRO A 57 -45.49 -17.18 0.29
N SER A 58 -45.48 -17.50 1.59
CA SER A 58 -44.38 -18.26 2.20
C SER A 58 -44.07 -19.55 1.42
N GLY A 59 -42.79 -19.89 1.29
CA GLY A 59 -42.35 -21.03 0.48
C GLY A 59 -41.84 -20.58 -0.89
N THR A 60 -41.96 -21.46 -1.89
CA THR A 60 -41.44 -21.22 -3.24
C THR A 60 -42.59 -21.23 -4.25
N THR A 61 -42.65 -20.17 -5.06
CA THR A 61 -43.52 -20.05 -6.22
C THR A 61 -42.66 -20.08 -7.47
N THR A 62 -42.87 -21.07 -8.34
CA THR A 62 -42.24 -21.11 -9.66
C THR A 62 -43.18 -20.46 -10.66
N TYR A 63 -42.68 -19.47 -11.39
CA TYR A 63 -43.46 -18.70 -12.36
C TYR A 63 -42.99 -19.01 -13.77
N ASP A 64 -43.86 -19.71 -14.51
CA ASP A 64 -43.66 -20.12 -15.90
C ASP A 64 -44.21 -19.14 -16.94
N GLY A 65 -44.85 -18.05 -16.49
CA GLY A 65 -45.23 -16.93 -17.34
C GLY A 65 -44.07 -15.95 -17.53
N VAL A 66 -44.34 -14.86 -18.25
CA VAL A 66 -43.41 -13.73 -18.42
C VAL A 66 -44.05 -12.41 -18.03
N PHE A 67 -43.23 -11.47 -17.56
CA PHE A 67 -43.64 -10.06 -17.47
C PHE A 67 -43.26 -9.34 -18.76
N HIS A 68 -44.17 -8.57 -19.33
CA HIS A 68 -43.91 -7.73 -20.49
C HIS A 68 -44.67 -6.40 -20.43
N GLY A 69 -44.34 -5.43 -21.28
CA GLY A 69 -45.06 -4.13 -21.35
C GLY A 69 -44.30 -2.96 -20.74
N GLU A 70 -45.00 -2.06 -20.07
CA GLU A 70 -44.46 -0.80 -19.54
C GLU A 70 -44.87 -0.60 -18.07
N GLY A 71 -43.91 -0.45 -17.15
CA GLY A 71 -44.22 -0.36 -15.73
C GLY A 71 -43.07 -0.60 -14.77
N THR A 72 -43.42 -0.92 -13.52
CA THR A 72 -42.50 -1.42 -12.50
C THR A 72 -43.03 -2.70 -11.86
N LEU A 73 -42.15 -3.51 -11.29
CA LEU A 73 -42.50 -4.73 -10.56
C LEU A 73 -41.98 -4.66 -9.13
N THR A 74 -42.87 -4.72 -8.16
CA THR A 74 -42.54 -4.86 -6.74
C THR A 74 -42.84 -6.29 -6.29
N VAL A 75 -41.82 -7.00 -5.83
CA VAL A 75 -41.93 -8.35 -5.25
C VAL A 75 -41.86 -8.22 -3.73
N ARG A 76 -42.94 -8.60 -3.05
CA ARG A 76 -43.08 -8.53 -1.59
C ARG A 76 -43.57 -9.84 -1.00
N GLY A 77 -43.72 -9.89 0.33
CA GLY A 77 -44.12 -11.08 1.06
C GLY A 77 -42.93 -11.83 1.65
N GLY A 78 -43.15 -13.04 2.16
CA GLY A 78 -42.12 -13.85 2.83
C GLY A 78 -41.58 -15.02 1.99
N GLY A 79 -41.97 -15.11 0.72
CA GLY A 79 -41.66 -16.23 -0.16
C GLY A 79 -40.56 -15.97 -1.18
N THR A 80 -40.28 -17.01 -1.97
CA THR A 80 -39.40 -16.97 -3.14
C THR A 80 -40.19 -17.06 -4.42
N LEU A 81 -40.07 -16.07 -5.30
CA LEU A 81 -40.57 -16.11 -6.68
C LEU A 81 -39.42 -16.49 -7.61
N ILE A 82 -39.53 -17.64 -8.29
CA ILE A 82 -38.55 -18.15 -9.25
C ILE A 82 -39.06 -17.90 -10.66
N LEU A 83 -38.28 -17.19 -11.48
CA LEU A 83 -38.58 -16.98 -12.90
C LEU A 83 -37.93 -18.08 -13.74
N THR A 84 -38.71 -18.79 -14.54
CA THR A 84 -38.19 -19.85 -15.43
C THR A 84 -37.94 -19.35 -16.87
N LYS A 85 -38.63 -18.28 -17.27
CA LYS A 85 -38.52 -17.64 -18.59
C LYS A 85 -38.02 -16.21 -18.48
N ASP A 86 -37.35 -15.74 -19.54
CA ASP A 86 -36.92 -14.34 -19.63
C ASP A 86 -38.13 -13.41 -19.74
N SER A 87 -38.09 -12.29 -19.03
CA SER A 87 -39.13 -11.25 -19.04
C SER A 87 -38.53 -9.94 -19.55
N ASP A 88 -39.29 -9.20 -20.35
CA ASP A 88 -38.85 -7.95 -20.98
C ASP A 88 -39.97 -6.91 -20.92
N PHE A 89 -39.75 -5.89 -20.10
CA PHE A 89 -40.60 -4.71 -20.00
C PHE A 89 -39.70 -3.46 -19.88
N THR A 90 -40.26 -2.27 -20.03
CA THR A 90 -39.53 -1.02 -19.84
C THR A 90 -40.23 -0.08 -18.87
N LEU A 91 -39.51 0.94 -18.39
CA LEU A 91 -40.14 2.03 -17.64
C LEU A 91 -40.93 2.94 -18.58
N PRO A 92 -41.95 3.66 -18.08
CA PRO A 92 -42.53 4.75 -18.85
C PRO A 92 -41.51 5.77 -19.31
N LYS A 93 -41.64 6.27 -20.54
CA LYS A 93 -40.71 7.26 -21.13
C LYS A 93 -40.46 8.47 -20.22
N SER A 94 -41.47 8.88 -19.43
CA SER A 94 -41.37 9.98 -18.47
C SER A 94 -40.45 9.68 -17.27
N ARG A 95 -40.20 8.39 -16.96
CA ARG A 95 -39.31 7.92 -15.89
C ARG A 95 -37.93 7.50 -16.42
N GLN A 96 -37.78 7.35 -17.74
CA GLN A 96 -36.50 7.08 -18.40
C GLN A 96 -35.65 8.35 -18.48
N ARG A 97 -34.65 8.44 -17.60
CA ARG A 97 -33.69 9.54 -17.48
C ARG A 97 -32.23 9.07 -17.52
N GLN A 98 -31.99 7.75 -17.57
CA GLN A 98 -30.68 7.12 -17.66
C GLN A 98 -29.92 7.58 -18.89
N VAL A 99 -28.69 8.02 -18.68
CA VAL A 99 -27.79 8.48 -19.74
C VAL A 99 -26.65 7.48 -19.89
N VAL A 100 -26.66 6.76 -21.01
CA VAL A 100 -25.62 5.79 -21.37
C VAL A 100 -24.68 6.44 -22.39
N ARG A 101 -23.38 6.47 -22.09
CA ARG A 101 -22.36 7.04 -22.97
C ARG A 101 -21.22 6.06 -23.18
N THR A 102 -20.87 5.82 -24.43
CA THR A 102 -19.67 5.11 -24.83
C THR A 102 -18.59 6.11 -25.24
N GLN A 103 -17.39 5.96 -24.70
CA GLN A 103 -16.25 6.86 -24.86
C GLN A 103 -14.95 6.05 -24.98
N GLY A 104 -13.82 6.66 -25.35
CA GLY A 104 -12.52 5.96 -25.39
C GLY A 104 -12.00 5.56 -26.79
N GLY A 105 -12.63 6.02 -27.87
CA GLY A 105 -12.13 5.81 -29.25
C GLY A 105 -11.99 4.33 -29.60
N ASN A 106 -10.78 3.90 -29.98
CA ASN A 106 -10.47 2.51 -30.36
C ASN A 106 -10.58 1.50 -29.21
N HIS A 107 -10.64 1.97 -27.96
CA HIS A 107 -10.86 1.14 -26.78
C HIS A 107 -12.09 1.68 -26.05
N PRO A 108 -13.30 1.43 -26.61
CA PRO A 108 -14.50 2.03 -26.09
C PRO A 108 -14.89 1.42 -24.75
N TYR A 109 -15.35 2.26 -23.83
CA TYR A 109 -15.98 1.84 -22.60
C TYR A 109 -17.24 2.66 -22.33
N THR A 110 -18.22 2.02 -21.71
CA THR A 110 -19.52 2.58 -21.40
C THR A 110 -19.58 3.08 -19.96
N THR A 111 -20.24 4.22 -19.76
CA THR A 111 -20.62 4.74 -18.45
C THR A 111 -22.10 5.04 -18.40
N VAL A 112 -22.67 4.91 -17.21
CA VAL A 112 -24.07 5.22 -16.92
C VAL A 112 -24.10 6.40 -15.95
N THR A 113 -24.82 7.45 -16.29
CA THR A 113 -25.10 8.59 -15.40
C THR A 113 -26.59 8.86 -15.32
N ASN A 114 -27.02 9.54 -14.24
CA ASN A 114 -28.43 9.82 -13.96
C ASN A 114 -29.33 8.57 -14.07
N PRO A 115 -29.02 7.47 -13.35
CA PRO A 115 -29.72 6.21 -13.53
C PRO A 115 -31.24 6.34 -13.37
N ASP A 116 -31.96 5.54 -14.14
CA ASP A 116 -33.40 5.37 -14.02
C ASP A 116 -33.78 4.97 -12.59
N PRO A 117 -34.96 5.36 -12.09
CA PRO A 117 -35.46 4.77 -10.85
C PRO A 117 -35.54 3.24 -10.97
N PRO A 118 -35.47 2.49 -9.87
CA PRO A 118 -35.62 1.04 -9.91
C PRO A 118 -36.92 0.65 -10.62
N ALA A 119 -36.79 -0.19 -11.65
CA ALA A 119 -37.91 -0.81 -12.34
C ALA A 119 -38.38 -2.07 -11.61
N ILE A 120 -37.48 -2.69 -10.85
CA ILE A 120 -37.75 -3.86 -10.02
C ILE A 120 -37.41 -3.52 -8.57
N THR A 121 -38.32 -3.82 -7.65
CA THR A 121 -38.09 -3.71 -6.21
C THR A 121 -38.32 -5.07 -5.55
N VAL A 122 -37.33 -5.57 -4.81
CA VAL A 122 -37.46 -6.74 -3.94
C VAL A 122 -37.53 -6.24 -2.51
N GLU A 123 -38.72 -6.28 -1.90
CA GLU A 123 -38.93 -5.81 -0.54
C GLU A 123 -38.29 -6.74 0.49
N SER A 124 -38.08 -6.21 1.70
CA SER A 124 -37.59 -7.00 2.83
C SER A 124 -38.50 -8.21 3.08
N GLY A 125 -37.88 -9.38 3.34
CA GLY A 125 -38.57 -10.65 3.52
C GLY A 125 -38.81 -11.44 2.23
N ALA A 126 -38.85 -10.78 1.07
CA ALA A 126 -39.09 -11.45 -0.21
C ALA A 126 -37.78 -11.91 -0.87
N THR A 127 -37.87 -12.97 -1.68
CA THR A 127 -36.80 -13.39 -2.58
C THR A 127 -37.31 -13.39 -4.02
N LEU A 128 -36.60 -12.69 -4.89
CA LEU A 128 -36.75 -12.81 -6.35
C LEU A 128 -35.57 -13.61 -6.87
N GLN A 129 -35.85 -14.70 -7.58
CA GLN A 129 -34.82 -15.54 -8.18
C GLN A 129 -34.90 -15.50 -9.70
N TYR A 130 -33.77 -15.18 -10.33
CA TYR A 130 -33.58 -15.27 -11.76
C TYR A 130 -33.06 -16.65 -12.13
N GLY A 131 -33.85 -17.39 -12.89
CA GLY A 131 -33.50 -18.70 -13.42
C GLY A 131 -33.56 -19.85 -12.42
N THR A 132 -33.40 -21.05 -12.96
CA THR A 132 -33.46 -22.34 -12.24
C THR A 132 -32.13 -23.12 -12.30
N GLY A 133 -31.05 -22.49 -12.74
CA GLY A 133 -29.78 -23.17 -13.03
C GLY A 133 -29.44 -23.28 -14.52
N GLY A 134 -30.21 -22.61 -15.40
CA GLY A 134 -30.03 -22.62 -16.85
C GLY A 134 -29.74 -21.24 -17.45
N GLY A 135 -30.00 -21.07 -18.74
CA GLY A 135 -29.76 -19.81 -19.46
C GLY A 135 -30.88 -18.76 -19.37
N THR A 136 -32.06 -19.12 -18.88
CA THR A 136 -33.29 -18.30 -18.90
C THR A 136 -33.76 -17.93 -17.49
N GLY A 137 -34.70 -17.00 -17.39
CA GLY A 137 -35.28 -16.51 -16.14
C GLY A 137 -34.79 -15.12 -15.74
N LEU A 138 -34.21 -14.36 -16.66
CA LEU A 138 -33.74 -13.00 -16.43
C LEU A 138 -34.87 -11.99 -16.70
N ILE A 139 -35.04 -11.00 -15.84
CA ILE A 139 -35.78 -9.78 -16.21
C ILE A 139 -34.78 -8.79 -16.80
N GLY A 140 -34.95 -8.40 -18.06
CA GLY A 140 -34.07 -7.42 -18.68
C GLY A 140 -34.61 -6.80 -19.96
N HIS A 141 -34.26 -5.53 -20.14
CA HIS A 141 -34.51 -4.77 -21.35
C HIS A 141 -33.20 -4.15 -21.79
N PHE A 142 -32.74 -4.46 -23.00
CA PHE A 142 -31.38 -4.15 -23.46
C PHE A 142 -31.39 -3.21 -24.68
N PRO A 143 -31.83 -1.95 -24.53
CA PRO A 143 -32.01 -1.04 -25.66
C PRO A 143 -30.69 -0.40 -26.13
N TYR A 144 -29.57 -0.68 -25.45
CA TYR A 144 -28.30 -0.01 -25.68
C TYR A 144 -27.36 -0.85 -26.54
N ASN A 145 -26.74 -0.20 -27.52
CA ASN A 145 -25.66 -0.79 -28.33
C ASN A 145 -24.30 -0.66 -27.60
N THR A 146 -24.17 -1.29 -26.44
CA THR A 146 -22.94 -1.28 -25.64
C THR A 146 -21.88 -2.23 -26.23
N PRO A 147 -20.63 -1.80 -26.42
CA PRO A 147 -19.59 -2.69 -26.94
C PRO A 147 -19.26 -3.82 -25.96
N GLY A 148 -19.23 -5.06 -26.44
CA GLY A 148 -18.70 -6.22 -25.69
C GLY A 148 -19.58 -6.78 -24.56
N TYR A 149 -20.68 -6.11 -24.21
CA TYR A 149 -21.66 -6.61 -23.22
C TYR A 149 -23.05 -6.02 -23.48
N GLN A 150 -24.10 -6.61 -22.89
CA GLN A 150 -25.46 -6.10 -22.96
C GLN A 150 -25.81 -5.37 -21.66
N LEU A 151 -25.93 -4.03 -21.71
CA LEU A 151 -26.36 -3.23 -20.56
C LEU A 151 -27.88 -3.28 -20.40
N ASN A 152 -28.35 -3.69 -19.22
CA ASN A 152 -29.77 -3.70 -18.88
C ASN A 152 -30.23 -2.28 -18.49
N GLN A 153 -31.34 -1.81 -19.06
CA GLN A 153 -31.99 -0.56 -18.66
C GLN A 153 -32.65 -0.68 -17.28
N LEU A 154 -33.11 -1.88 -16.92
CA LEU A 154 -33.90 -2.10 -15.71
C LEU A 154 -33.00 -2.11 -14.47
N ASN A 155 -33.04 -1.02 -13.73
CA ASN A 155 -32.36 -0.90 -12.44
C ASN A 155 -33.15 -1.64 -11.36
N VAL A 156 -32.46 -2.20 -10.36
CA VAL A 156 -33.06 -3.03 -9.32
C VAL A 156 -32.79 -2.44 -7.93
N ARG A 157 -33.83 -2.40 -7.10
CA ARG A 157 -33.73 -2.14 -5.66
C ARG A 157 -33.91 -3.44 -4.90
N VAL A 158 -32.90 -3.82 -4.12
CA VAL A 158 -32.87 -5.08 -3.36
C VAL A 158 -32.79 -4.76 -1.88
N ASP A 159 -33.93 -4.83 -1.20
CA ASP A 159 -34.03 -4.76 0.27
C ASP A 159 -34.25 -6.15 0.89
N GLY A 160 -34.82 -7.10 0.14
CA GLY A 160 -34.85 -8.54 0.44
C GLY A 160 -33.66 -9.29 -0.18
N THR A 161 -33.93 -10.35 -0.94
CA THR A 161 -32.91 -11.16 -1.63
C THR A 161 -33.15 -11.23 -3.14
N LEU A 162 -32.14 -10.88 -3.93
CA LEU A 162 -32.08 -11.19 -5.36
C LEU A 162 -31.13 -12.37 -5.57
N ARG A 163 -31.65 -13.51 -5.99
CA ARG A 163 -30.89 -14.74 -6.25
C ARG A 163 -30.69 -14.95 -7.75
N LEU A 164 -29.45 -15.16 -8.18
CA LEU A 164 -29.03 -15.17 -9.58
C LEU A 164 -28.58 -16.57 -10.00
N SER A 165 -29.54 -17.39 -10.44
CA SER A 165 -29.33 -18.80 -10.80
C SER A 165 -29.29 -18.98 -12.33
N LEU A 166 -28.37 -18.27 -12.98
CA LEU A 166 -28.15 -18.28 -14.43
C LEU A 166 -26.75 -18.79 -14.81
N THR A 167 -26.61 -19.48 -15.95
CA THR A 167 -25.35 -20.06 -16.46
C THR A 167 -24.74 -19.32 -17.65
N ARG A 168 -25.19 -18.09 -17.92
CA ARG A 168 -24.68 -17.21 -18.98
C ARG A 168 -24.02 -15.96 -18.40
N THR A 169 -23.41 -15.14 -19.25
CA THR A 169 -23.06 -13.76 -18.87
C THR A 169 -24.31 -12.89 -18.93
N PHE A 170 -24.53 -12.03 -17.94
CA PHE A 170 -25.70 -11.14 -17.88
C PHE A 170 -25.41 -9.88 -17.07
N ASN A 171 -26.24 -8.85 -17.28
CA ASN A 171 -26.25 -7.60 -16.51
C ASN A 171 -27.66 -7.36 -15.95
N ILE A 172 -27.74 -6.83 -14.72
CA ILE A 172 -29.01 -6.55 -14.01
C ILE A 172 -29.21 -5.05 -13.76
N GLY A 173 -28.55 -4.19 -14.52
CA GLY A 173 -28.61 -2.74 -14.38
C GLY A 173 -27.95 -2.23 -13.10
N THR A 174 -28.29 -1.01 -12.71
CA THR A 174 -27.83 -0.38 -11.48
C THR A 174 -28.55 -0.99 -10.29
N ILE A 175 -27.80 -1.33 -9.24
CA ILE A 175 -28.33 -1.98 -8.03
C ILE A 175 -28.36 -0.96 -6.89
N SER A 176 -29.47 -0.93 -6.16
CA SER A 176 -29.70 -0.11 -4.96
C SER A 176 -30.35 -0.96 -3.86
N GLY A 177 -30.54 -0.38 -2.67
CA GLY A 177 -31.08 -1.10 -1.50
C GLY A 177 -30.00 -1.62 -0.56
N SER A 178 -30.40 -2.45 0.40
CA SER A 178 -29.57 -2.88 1.53
C SER A 178 -29.56 -4.39 1.81
N GLY A 179 -30.26 -5.17 0.98
CA GLY A 179 -30.44 -6.61 1.15
C GLY A 179 -29.27 -7.47 0.65
N LEU A 180 -29.60 -8.61 0.03
CA LEU A 180 -28.64 -9.58 -0.49
C LEU A 180 -28.79 -9.74 -2.01
N VAL A 181 -27.68 -9.60 -2.75
CA VAL A 181 -27.58 -10.08 -4.12
C VAL A 181 -26.68 -11.31 -4.10
N THR A 182 -27.21 -12.48 -4.42
CA THR A 182 -26.47 -13.76 -4.29
C THR A 182 -26.50 -14.54 -5.59
N GLN A 183 -25.35 -15.04 -6.00
CA GLN A 183 -25.22 -16.08 -7.01
C GLN A 183 -24.92 -17.40 -6.29
N PRO A 184 -25.69 -18.49 -6.53
CA PRO A 184 -25.38 -19.79 -5.96
C PRO A 184 -24.01 -20.31 -6.43
N ARG A 185 -23.41 -21.20 -5.65
CA ARG A 185 -22.15 -21.85 -6.03
C ARG A 185 -22.33 -22.80 -7.23
N ASN A 186 -21.26 -23.01 -8.00
CA ASN A 186 -21.20 -23.86 -9.19
C ASN A 186 -22.15 -23.42 -10.32
N MET A 187 -22.57 -22.16 -10.28
CA MET A 187 -23.33 -21.46 -11.29
C MET A 187 -22.36 -20.77 -12.25
N TRP A 188 -22.00 -21.45 -13.34
CA TRP A 188 -21.02 -20.97 -14.33
C TRP A 188 -21.50 -19.79 -15.21
N GLY A 189 -22.42 -18.97 -14.70
CA GLY A 189 -22.75 -17.67 -15.27
C GLY A 189 -21.88 -16.56 -14.66
N THR A 190 -21.76 -15.45 -15.39
CA THR A 190 -20.97 -14.29 -14.94
C THR A 190 -21.87 -13.06 -14.86
N LEU A 191 -22.03 -12.51 -13.67
CA LEU A 191 -22.67 -11.20 -13.53
C LEU A 191 -21.69 -10.09 -13.89
N ASP A 192 -22.02 -9.30 -14.90
CA ASP A 192 -21.34 -8.06 -15.29
C ASP A 192 -21.86 -6.89 -14.45
N LEU A 193 -21.05 -6.46 -13.49
CA LEU A 193 -21.37 -5.35 -12.59
C LEU A 193 -20.82 -4.04 -13.17
N ALA A 194 -21.58 -3.44 -14.07
CA ALA A 194 -21.20 -2.24 -14.81
C ALA A 194 -21.73 -0.95 -14.18
N GLY A 195 -20.84 0.02 -13.95
CA GLY A 195 -21.20 1.36 -13.50
C GLY A 195 -21.14 1.56 -11.97
N THR A 196 -21.82 2.60 -11.49
CA THR A 196 -21.84 2.96 -10.07
C THR A 196 -23.10 2.45 -9.40
N HIS A 197 -22.96 1.59 -8.40
CA HIS A 197 -24.10 0.99 -7.70
C HIS A 197 -24.24 1.63 -6.30
N PRO A 198 -25.33 2.35 -6.00
CA PRO A 198 -25.59 2.90 -4.66
C PRO A 198 -25.94 1.82 -3.60
N PHE A 199 -25.98 0.55 -4.00
CA PHE A 199 -26.22 -0.61 -3.13
C PHE A 199 -25.37 -0.58 -1.86
N SER A 200 -26.01 -0.91 -0.75
CA SER A 200 -25.42 -0.89 0.60
C SER A 200 -25.46 -2.24 1.32
N GLY A 201 -25.99 -3.26 0.66
CA GLY A 201 -26.11 -4.61 1.20
C GLY A 201 -24.86 -5.47 1.02
N VAL A 202 -25.05 -6.79 0.94
CA VAL A 202 -24.00 -7.77 0.65
C VAL A 202 -24.17 -8.33 -0.76
N ILE A 203 -23.05 -8.48 -1.45
CA ILE A 203 -22.95 -9.21 -2.71
C ILE A 203 -22.27 -10.54 -2.40
N ASP A 204 -22.94 -11.63 -2.72
CA ASP A 204 -22.45 -13.00 -2.59
C ASP A 204 -22.18 -13.58 -3.98
N ASN A 205 -20.90 -13.83 -4.25
CA ASN A 205 -20.39 -14.40 -5.49
C ASN A 205 -20.12 -15.90 -5.31
N GLY A 206 -21.05 -16.74 -5.71
CA GLY A 206 -20.91 -18.19 -5.65
C GLY A 206 -19.92 -18.80 -6.66
N THR A 207 -19.71 -18.17 -7.82
CA THR A 207 -18.91 -18.78 -8.90
C THR A 207 -18.06 -17.78 -9.68
N GLY A 208 -18.66 -16.78 -10.30
CA GLY A 208 -17.95 -15.86 -11.20
C GLY A 208 -18.65 -14.52 -11.31
N MET A 209 -17.91 -13.45 -11.06
CA MET A 209 -18.41 -12.08 -11.20
C MET A 209 -17.36 -11.19 -11.84
N ALA A 210 -17.77 -10.41 -12.85
CA ALA A 210 -16.94 -9.41 -13.50
C ALA A 210 -17.25 -8.03 -12.93
N VAL A 211 -16.29 -7.49 -12.20
CA VAL A 211 -16.41 -6.29 -11.37
C VAL A 211 -15.48 -5.24 -11.96
N GLY A 212 -15.91 -4.74 -13.11
CA GLY A 212 -15.10 -3.98 -14.04
C GLY A 212 -14.62 -4.83 -15.22
N ARG A 213 -14.57 -4.22 -16.38
CA ARG A 213 -14.10 -4.77 -17.66
C ARG A 213 -13.39 -3.67 -18.46
N PRO A 214 -12.67 -4.00 -19.55
CA PRO A 214 -12.20 -2.97 -20.49
C PRO A 214 -13.33 -2.09 -21.00
N GLU A 215 -14.53 -2.68 -21.15
CA GLU A 215 -15.73 -2.04 -21.68
C GLU A 215 -16.53 -1.28 -20.63
N PHE A 216 -16.26 -1.40 -19.32
CA PHE A 216 -16.95 -0.63 -18.29
C PHE A 216 -16.18 -0.57 -16.95
N PRO A 217 -16.18 0.58 -16.25
CA PRO A 217 -15.70 0.64 -14.87
C PRO A 217 -16.80 0.17 -13.91
N VAL A 218 -16.41 -0.05 -12.66
CA VAL A 218 -17.35 -0.31 -11.56
C VAL A 218 -17.04 0.58 -10.35
N ALA A 219 -18.08 0.95 -9.61
CA ALA A 219 -17.96 1.57 -8.30
C ALA A 219 -19.02 1.04 -7.33
N LEU A 220 -18.54 0.61 -6.15
CA LEU A 220 -19.37 0.12 -5.04
C LEU A 220 -19.15 1.02 -3.81
N PRO A 221 -19.56 2.30 -3.84
CA PRO A 221 -19.21 3.25 -2.78
C PRO A 221 -19.80 2.91 -1.40
N ARG A 222 -20.89 2.13 -1.36
CA ARG A 222 -21.63 1.85 -0.12
C ARG A 222 -21.83 0.38 0.18
N ALA A 223 -21.43 -0.53 -0.72
CA ALA A 223 -21.60 -1.96 -0.48
C ALA A 223 -20.89 -2.32 0.83
N ARG A 224 -21.58 -3.04 1.71
CA ARG A 224 -21.12 -3.28 3.08
C ARG A 224 -20.02 -4.33 3.12
N ALA A 225 -20.21 -5.44 2.42
CA ALA A 225 -19.24 -6.53 2.34
C ALA A 225 -19.48 -7.36 1.08
N ILE A 226 -18.44 -8.07 0.67
CA ILE A 226 -18.48 -9.07 -0.39
C ILE A 226 -18.29 -10.44 0.25
N LEU A 227 -19.17 -11.38 -0.03
CA LEU A 227 -18.94 -12.79 0.23
C LEU A 227 -18.45 -13.41 -1.09
N ASN A 228 -17.15 -13.68 -1.19
CA ASN A 228 -16.53 -14.28 -2.35
C ASN A 228 -16.34 -15.78 -2.15
N GLN A 229 -17.15 -16.58 -2.83
CA GLN A 229 -17.08 -18.04 -2.84
C GLN A 229 -16.62 -18.61 -4.19
N GLY A 230 -16.44 -17.77 -5.20
CA GLY A 230 -15.87 -18.09 -6.51
C GLY A 230 -14.76 -17.14 -6.94
N SER A 231 -14.72 -16.79 -8.22
CA SER A 231 -13.75 -15.85 -8.78
C SER A 231 -14.34 -14.45 -8.92
N TRP A 232 -13.73 -13.50 -8.22
CA TRP A 232 -14.02 -12.08 -8.33
C TRP A 232 -13.04 -11.43 -9.30
N ILE A 233 -13.49 -11.09 -10.49
CA ILE A 233 -12.63 -10.70 -11.61
C ILE A 233 -12.73 -9.19 -11.80
N ILE A 234 -11.61 -8.48 -11.66
CA ILE A 234 -11.52 -7.04 -11.82
C ILE A 234 -10.69 -6.77 -13.08
N ASP A 235 -11.22 -6.01 -14.02
CA ASP A 235 -10.45 -5.37 -15.10
C ASP A 235 -10.87 -3.90 -15.20
N THR A 236 -10.13 -3.10 -15.95
CA THR A 236 -10.33 -1.65 -16.02
C THR A 236 -10.43 -1.20 -17.47
N PRO A 237 -11.20 -0.15 -17.78
CA PRO A 237 -10.95 0.61 -19.01
C PRO A 237 -9.55 1.26 -18.96
N LEU A 238 -9.04 1.73 -20.11
CA LEU A 238 -7.78 2.46 -20.16
C LEU A 238 -7.80 3.73 -19.28
N TYR A 239 -6.66 4.02 -18.65
CA TYR A 239 -6.45 5.21 -17.83
C TYR A 239 -7.46 5.38 -16.69
N GLN A 240 -8.04 4.29 -16.19
CA GLN A 240 -9.02 4.33 -15.09
C GLN A 240 -8.44 3.81 -13.79
N THR A 241 -8.93 4.35 -12.67
CA THR A 241 -8.69 3.78 -11.35
C THR A 241 -10.00 3.22 -10.80
N ILE A 242 -10.00 1.93 -10.46
CA ILE A 242 -11.09 1.30 -9.72
C ILE A 242 -10.68 1.20 -8.27
N THR A 243 -11.55 1.63 -7.34
CA THR A 243 -11.30 1.51 -5.90
C THR A 243 -12.41 0.72 -5.23
N LEU A 244 -12.07 -0.42 -4.63
CA LEU A 244 -12.98 -1.24 -3.84
C LEU A 244 -12.58 -1.17 -2.37
N ARG A 245 -13.55 -0.80 -1.53
CA ARG A 245 -13.34 -0.50 -0.09
C ARG A 245 -13.91 -1.58 0.83
N GLN A 246 -14.62 -2.54 0.25
CA GLN A 246 -15.36 -3.57 0.94
C GLN A 246 -14.42 -4.54 1.65
N ASP A 247 -14.86 -5.05 2.79
CA ASP A 247 -14.31 -6.28 3.33
C ASP A 247 -14.84 -7.46 2.50
N PHE A 248 -13.91 -8.31 2.08
CA PHE A 248 -14.19 -9.55 1.38
C PHE A 248 -14.14 -10.70 2.38
N TYR A 249 -15.10 -11.60 2.31
CA TYR A 249 -15.18 -12.79 3.12
C TYR A 249 -15.24 -14.02 2.23
N GLN A 250 -14.67 -15.13 2.68
CA GLN A 250 -14.76 -16.41 2.00
C GLN A 250 -15.06 -17.50 3.01
N ARG A 251 -15.81 -18.52 2.58
CA ARG A 251 -16.14 -19.72 3.36
C ARG A 251 -15.66 -21.01 2.71
N GLU A 252 -15.22 -20.93 1.47
CA GLU A 252 -15.09 -22.07 0.58
C GLU A 252 -13.71 -22.14 -0.03
N TYR A 253 -13.16 -23.34 -0.19
CA TYR A 253 -11.88 -23.49 -0.87
C TYR A 253 -11.98 -23.13 -2.36
N GLY A 254 -10.93 -22.50 -2.89
CA GLY A 254 -10.76 -22.22 -4.32
C GLY A 254 -11.25 -20.84 -4.77
N SER A 255 -11.77 -20.00 -3.88
CA SER A 255 -12.19 -18.64 -4.22
C SER A 255 -11.00 -17.67 -4.29
N ASP A 256 -11.08 -16.71 -5.21
CA ASP A 256 -9.99 -15.80 -5.48
C ASP A 256 -10.44 -14.44 -6.04
N ILE A 257 -9.51 -13.49 -5.98
CA ILE A 257 -9.63 -12.18 -6.62
C ILE A 257 -8.61 -12.11 -7.75
N ASN A 258 -9.10 -12.08 -8.99
CA ASN A 258 -8.29 -11.95 -10.19
C ASN A 258 -8.27 -10.48 -10.61
N VAL A 259 -7.09 -9.90 -10.73
CA VAL A 259 -6.95 -8.48 -11.05
C VAL A 259 -6.17 -8.31 -12.34
N HIS A 260 -6.85 -7.74 -13.32
CA HIS A 260 -6.33 -7.20 -14.57
C HIS A 260 -6.37 -5.68 -14.51
N THR A 261 -5.52 -5.03 -15.30
CA THR A 261 -5.64 -3.59 -15.58
C THR A 261 -5.23 -3.33 -17.01
N ARG A 262 -5.83 -2.33 -17.65
CA ARG A 262 -5.37 -1.82 -18.94
C ARG A 262 -4.26 -0.77 -18.76
N PRO A 263 -3.45 -0.48 -19.79
CA PRO A 263 -2.42 0.55 -19.70
C PRO A 263 -2.90 1.86 -19.05
N GLY A 264 -2.04 2.43 -18.19
CA GLY A 264 -2.33 3.66 -17.44
C GLY A 264 -3.40 3.53 -16.34
N SER A 265 -3.86 2.31 -16.04
CA SER A 265 -4.95 2.04 -15.10
C SER A 265 -4.43 1.40 -13.82
N LYS A 266 -5.25 1.45 -12.76
CA LYS A 266 -4.89 0.92 -11.43
C LYS A 266 -6.11 0.37 -10.70
N VAL A 267 -5.93 -0.68 -9.90
CA VAL A 267 -6.94 -1.16 -8.94
C VAL A 267 -6.45 -0.90 -7.52
N VAL A 268 -7.28 -0.25 -6.70
CA VAL A 268 -6.99 0.06 -5.30
C VAL A 268 -7.94 -0.73 -4.41
N LEU A 269 -7.38 -1.54 -3.50
CA LEU A 269 -8.11 -2.39 -2.56
C LEU A 269 -7.81 -1.93 -1.13
N THR A 270 -8.80 -1.37 -0.44
CA THR A 270 -8.58 -0.76 0.90
C THR A 270 -9.26 -1.53 2.05
N GLY A 271 -10.15 -2.47 1.72
CA GLY A 271 -10.75 -3.38 2.69
C GLY A 271 -9.80 -4.47 3.17
N GLN A 272 -10.35 -5.51 3.76
CA GLN A 272 -9.63 -6.74 4.12
C GLN A 272 -10.30 -7.96 3.48
N TYR A 273 -9.50 -8.86 2.92
CA TYR A 273 -9.93 -10.18 2.47
C TYR A 273 -9.70 -11.21 3.58
N SER A 274 -10.78 -11.66 4.20
CA SER A 274 -10.83 -12.47 5.41
C SER A 274 -11.54 -13.81 5.16
N TYR A 275 -11.31 -14.76 6.06
CA TYR A 275 -12.22 -15.89 6.24
C TYR A 275 -13.50 -15.44 6.96
N SER A 276 -14.60 -16.17 6.76
CA SER A 276 -15.82 -16.07 7.56
C SER A 276 -16.17 -17.46 8.09
N ASP A 277 -16.30 -17.58 9.41
CA ASP A 277 -16.71 -18.82 10.11
C ASP A 277 -18.08 -18.69 10.78
N ARG A 278 -18.67 -17.49 10.73
CA ARG A 278 -19.97 -17.19 11.31
C ARG A 278 -20.68 -16.09 10.54
N GLY A 279 -21.97 -15.95 10.85
CA GLY A 279 -22.87 -15.07 10.13
C GLY A 279 -23.34 -15.70 8.83
N GLY A 280 -24.59 -15.42 8.45
CA GLY A 280 -25.16 -15.88 7.19
C GLY A 280 -24.69 -15.04 6.01
N ASP A 281 -25.27 -15.28 4.84
CA ASP A 281 -24.92 -14.59 3.59
C ASP A 281 -25.22 -13.10 3.63
N THR A 282 -26.18 -12.69 4.47
CA THR A 282 -26.49 -11.29 4.73
C THR A 282 -25.56 -10.64 5.75
N HIS A 283 -24.73 -11.37 6.50
CA HIS A 283 -23.87 -10.78 7.55
C HIS A 283 -22.58 -11.60 7.74
N PRO A 284 -21.76 -11.81 6.69
CA PRO A 284 -20.54 -12.59 6.83
C PRO A 284 -19.58 -11.92 7.81
N SER A 285 -19.02 -12.70 8.73
CA SER A 285 -18.06 -12.20 9.71
C SER A 285 -17.09 -13.28 10.18
N LEU A 286 -16.05 -12.84 10.89
CA LEU A 286 -15.04 -13.71 11.50
C LEU A 286 -15.18 -13.68 13.03
N SER A 287 -15.12 -14.84 13.68
CA SER A 287 -15.21 -14.99 15.13
C SER A 287 -14.02 -14.38 15.85
N ILE A 288 -12.82 -14.76 15.42
CA ILE A 288 -11.54 -14.32 15.97
C ILE A 288 -10.56 -14.01 14.83
N PRO A 289 -9.87 -12.85 14.84
CA PRO A 289 -8.94 -12.47 13.77
C PRO A 289 -7.80 -13.48 13.51
N ALA A 290 -7.43 -14.26 14.54
CA ALA A 290 -6.36 -15.26 14.46
C ALA A 290 -6.64 -16.38 13.43
N LEU A 291 -7.90 -16.63 13.07
CA LEU A 291 -8.27 -17.62 12.05
C LEU A 291 -7.80 -17.24 10.65
N ASN A 292 -7.43 -15.98 10.41
CA ASN A 292 -6.78 -15.60 9.15
C ASN A 292 -5.34 -16.15 9.04
N TRP A 293 -4.72 -16.53 10.16
CA TRP A 293 -3.29 -16.85 10.26
C TRP A 293 -3.00 -18.34 10.54
N ARG A 294 -4.03 -19.16 10.75
CA ARG A 294 -3.89 -20.60 10.99
C ARG A 294 -4.82 -21.37 10.07
N ALA A 295 -4.33 -22.40 9.39
CA ALA A 295 -5.16 -23.26 8.57
C ALA A 295 -6.32 -23.88 9.37
N VAL A 296 -7.48 -24.00 8.72
CA VAL A 296 -8.65 -24.70 9.25
C VAL A 296 -8.89 -26.00 8.45
N PRO A 297 -9.71 -26.95 8.93
CA PRO A 297 -10.04 -28.16 8.19
C PRO A 297 -10.47 -27.87 6.75
N HIS A 298 -10.11 -28.75 5.82
CA HIS A 298 -10.39 -28.62 4.38
C HIS A 298 -9.88 -27.33 3.73
N GLN A 299 -8.97 -26.60 4.39
CA GLN A 299 -8.41 -25.35 3.89
C GLN A 299 -9.47 -24.30 3.54
N LEU A 300 -10.63 -24.30 4.22
CA LEU A 300 -11.73 -23.39 3.92
C LEU A 300 -11.37 -21.91 4.03
N ASN A 301 -10.30 -21.58 4.77
CA ASN A 301 -9.78 -20.23 4.90
C ASN A 301 -8.64 -19.89 3.93
N LYS A 302 -8.24 -20.81 3.05
CA LYS A 302 -7.22 -20.60 2.01
C LYS A 302 -7.83 -19.76 0.88
N ARG A 303 -7.36 -18.52 0.77
CA ARG A 303 -7.86 -17.50 -0.17
C ARG A 303 -6.74 -16.82 -0.91
N GLY A 304 -6.99 -16.27 -2.08
CA GLY A 304 -5.89 -15.71 -2.84
C GLY A 304 -6.24 -14.62 -3.81
N THR A 305 -5.17 -14.06 -4.37
CA THR A 305 -5.27 -13.08 -5.44
C THR A 305 -4.24 -13.38 -6.51
N ASN A 306 -4.69 -13.30 -7.77
CA ASN A 306 -3.84 -13.36 -8.94
C ASN A 306 -3.81 -11.96 -9.56
N ILE A 307 -2.61 -11.40 -9.68
CA ILE A 307 -2.37 -10.09 -10.30
C ILE A 307 -1.79 -10.37 -11.69
N GLU A 308 -2.61 -10.13 -12.71
CA GLU A 308 -2.43 -10.63 -14.07
C GLU A 308 -1.90 -9.54 -15.01
N GLY A 309 -0.59 -9.26 -14.94
CA GLY A 309 0.04 -8.16 -15.68
C GLY A 309 -0.53 -6.78 -15.28
N ALA A 310 -0.91 -6.64 -14.01
CA ALA A 310 -1.73 -5.52 -13.53
C ALA A 310 -1.03 -4.62 -12.50
N ASP A 311 -1.49 -3.36 -12.39
CA ASP A 311 -1.07 -2.42 -11.34
C ASP A 311 -2.10 -2.39 -10.21
N VAL A 312 -1.71 -2.92 -9.06
CA VAL A 312 -2.57 -3.09 -7.88
C VAL A 312 -1.95 -2.38 -6.68
N GLN A 313 -2.81 -1.71 -5.94
CA GLN A 313 -2.46 -1.04 -4.69
C GLN A 313 -3.32 -1.58 -3.55
N TRP A 314 -2.67 -2.06 -2.49
CA TRP A 314 -3.33 -2.41 -1.23
C TRP A 314 -3.18 -1.26 -0.23
N GLY A 315 -4.31 -0.81 0.30
CA GLY A 315 -4.41 0.43 1.05
C GLY A 315 -4.35 1.67 0.15
N ASP A 316 -4.66 2.82 0.73
CA ASP A 316 -4.67 4.14 0.09
C ASP A 316 -3.97 5.21 0.95
N GLY A 317 -3.12 4.76 1.88
CA GLY A 317 -2.42 5.62 2.83
C GLY A 317 -3.30 6.14 3.96
N THR A 318 -4.53 5.63 4.13
CA THR A 318 -5.44 6.04 5.21
C THR A 318 -5.69 4.95 6.26
N THR A 319 -5.19 3.74 6.02
CA THR A 319 -5.40 2.56 6.87
C THR A 319 -4.08 1.85 7.19
N HIS A 320 -4.08 1.02 8.24
CA HIS A 320 -3.01 0.09 8.60
C HIS A 320 -3.57 -1.33 8.80
N ARG A 321 -4.69 -1.63 8.14
CA ARG A 321 -5.26 -2.96 8.07
C ARG A 321 -4.83 -3.61 6.76
N ILE A 322 -3.99 -4.64 6.84
CA ILE A 322 -3.49 -5.33 5.65
C ILE A 322 -4.65 -5.93 4.86
N PHE A 323 -4.58 -5.84 3.52
CA PHE A 323 -5.63 -6.37 2.66
C PHE A 323 -5.74 -7.90 2.80
N MET A 324 -4.61 -8.63 2.79
CA MET A 324 -4.59 -10.08 2.96
C MET A 324 -3.79 -10.50 4.20
N PRO A 325 -4.41 -10.56 5.39
CA PRO A 325 -3.76 -11.12 6.57
C PRO A 325 -3.65 -12.64 6.44
N GLY A 326 -2.48 -13.22 6.66
CA GLY A 326 -2.33 -14.67 6.64
C GLY A 326 -0.91 -15.15 6.44
N THR A 327 -0.78 -16.47 6.36
CA THR A 327 0.48 -17.18 6.15
C THR A 327 0.45 -17.88 4.80
N ARG A 328 1.56 -18.52 4.41
CA ARG A 328 1.61 -19.39 3.23
C ARG A 328 0.54 -20.49 3.23
N ASP A 329 0.02 -20.87 4.39
CA ASP A 329 -0.96 -21.96 4.53
C ASP A 329 -2.41 -21.45 4.45
N THR A 330 -2.64 -20.14 4.61
CA THR A 330 -3.99 -19.53 4.59
C THR A 330 -4.19 -18.54 3.45
N VAL A 331 -3.14 -18.08 2.78
CA VAL A 331 -3.28 -17.23 1.61
C VAL A 331 -2.31 -17.57 0.47
N TYR A 332 -2.60 -17.13 -0.74
CA TYR A 332 -1.67 -17.11 -1.88
C TYR A 332 -1.73 -15.76 -2.59
N ILE A 333 -0.58 -15.29 -3.09
CA ILE A 333 -0.45 -13.99 -3.76
C ILE A 333 0.42 -14.19 -4.99
N ASN A 334 -0.18 -14.15 -6.17
CA ASN A 334 0.51 -14.44 -7.42
C ASN A 334 0.68 -13.18 -8.26
N LEU A 335 1.92 -12.93 -8.71
CA LEU A 335 2.26 -11.93 -9.72
C LEU A 335 2.53 -12.65 -11.03
N HIS A 336 1.71 -12.43 -12.04
CA HIS A 336 1.90 -13.00 -13.37
C HIS A 336 2.31 -11.95 -14.38
N SER A 337 2.97 -12.40 -15.44
CA SER A 337 3.05 -11.61 -16.65
C SER A 337 1.88 -12.00 -17.56
N ALA A 338 1.10 -11.00 -17.99
CA ALA A 338 0.00 -11.19 -18.91
C ALA A 338 0.03 -10.10 -20.00
N SER A 339 -0.25 -10.49 -21.24
CA SER A 339 -0.27 -9.57 -22.40
C SER A 339 1.01 -8.73 -22.53
N GLY A 340 2.18 -9.34 -22.29
CA GLY A 340 3.49 -8.68 -22.39
C GLY A 340 3.80 -7.71 -21.24
N ARG A 341 2.96 -7.62 -20.21
CA ARG A 341 3.15 -6.76 -19.05
C ARG A 341 3.44 -7.58 -17.81
N ARG A 342 4.28 -7.06 -16.93
CA ARG A 342 4.54 -7.62 -15.60
C ARG A 342 3.64 -6.93 -14.58
N SER A 343 3.35 -7.62 -13.48
CA SER A 343 2.52 -7.06 -12.42
C SER A 343 3.28 -6.06 -11.57
N ARG A 344 2.54 -5.19 -10.90
CA ARG A 344 3.02 -4.28 -9.88
C ARG A 344 2.10 -4.34 -8.67
N LEU A 345 2.68 -4.58 -7.50
CA LEU A 345 1.95 -4.56 -6.23
C LEU A 345 2.51 -3.47 -5.31
N THR A 346 1.66 -2.51 -4.97
CA THR A 346 1.99 -1.39 -4.08
C THR A 346 1.31 -1.56 -2.72
N PHE A 347 2.09 -1.52 -1.63
CA PHE A 347 1.61 -1.45 -0.25
C PHE A 347 1.59 0.01 0.19
N ASP A 348 0.41 0.56 0.50
CA ASP A 348 0.20 1.95 0.86
C ASP A 348 -0.64 2.10 2.14
N TYR A 349 0.05 2.06 3.28
CA TYR A 349 -0.56 2.10 4.61
C TYR A 349 -0.06 3.32 5.41
N ASN A 350 -0.76 3.68 6.49
CA ASN A 350 -0.36 4.76 7.43
C ASN A 350 0.16 4.28 8.78
N GLY A 351 0.48 2.98 8.88
CA GLY A 351 0.96 2.36 10.09
C GLY A 351 1.54 0.96 9.80
N PRO A 352 1.98 0.26 10.85
CA PRO A 352 2.63 -1.03 10.70
C PRO A 352 1.68 -2.13 10.23
N VAL A 353 2.10 -2.90 9.24
CA VAL A 353 1.42 -4.11 8.75
C VAL A 353 2.41 -5.26 8.60
N THR A 354 1.92 -6.50 8.68
CA THR A 354 2.72 -7.70 8.46
C THR A 354 2.14 -8.54 7.33
N LEU A 355 2.97 -8.86 6.35
CA LEU A 355 2.72 -9.86 5.34
C LEU A 355 3.39 -11.17 5.77
N GLY A 356 2.61 -12.15 6.20
CA GLY A 356 3.10 -13.47 6.62
C GLY A 356 3.15 -14.51 5.51
N ALA A 357 2.77 -14.16 4.29
CA ALA A 357 2.76 -15.04 3.14
C ALA A 357 3.81 -14.62 2.11
N PRO A 358 4.37 -15.57 1.35
CA PRO A 358 5.21 -15.26 0.22
C PRO A 358 4.37 -14.69 -0.92
N ILE A 359 4.92 -13.70 -1.62
CA ILE A 359 4.50 -13.32 -2.97
C ILE A 359 5.24 -14.25 -3.95
N GLY A 360 4.49 -14.88 -4.84
CA GLY A 360 4.98 -15.84 -5.83
C GLY A 360 4.36 -15.62 -7.22
N GLY A 361 4.44 -16.61 -8.09
CA GLY A 361 3.91 -16.58 -9.46
C GLY A 361 3.35 -17.92 -9.92
N GLY A 362 3.08 -18.82 -8.97
CA GLY A 362 2.50 -20.12 -9.30
C GLY A 362 1.00 -20.05 -9.61
N ARG A 363 0.42 -21.18 -9.98
CA ARG A 363 -0.96 -21.26 -10.46
C ARG A 363 -1.91 -21.62 -9.32
N TYR A 364 -3.05 -20.94 -9.24
CA TYR A 364 -4.05 -21.17 -8.21
C TYR A 364 -3.44 -21.04 -6.79
N HIS A 365 -3.66 -22.04 -5.93
CA HIS A 365 -3.23 -22.06 -4.53
C HIS A 365 -1.77 -22.46 -4.32
N ASP A 366 -1.04 -22.89 -5.37
CA ASP A 366 0.37 -23.24 -5.31
C ASP A 366 1.26 -22.04 -5.68
N THR A 367 1.29 -21.03 -4.80
CA THR A 367 1.96 -19.75 -5.07
C THR A 367 3.45 -19.87 -5.35
N LEU A 368 4.10 -20.93 -4.86
CA LEU A 368 5.55 -21.11 -4.93
C LEU A 368 6.02 -21.97 -6.12
N ALA A 369 5.10 -22.41 -7.00
CA ALA A 369 5.46 -23.19 -8.18
C ALA A 369 6.39 -22.45 -9.16
N ALA A 370 6.32 -21.12 -9.19
CA ALA A 370 7.15 -20.27 -10.03
C ALA A 370 7.39 -18.91 -9.34
N PRO A 371 8.49 -18.20 -9.65
CA PRO A 371 8.71 -16.87 -9.13
C PRO A 371 7.68 -15.90 -9.70
N GLY A 372 7.16 -15.00 -8.87
CA GLY A 372 6.27 -13.93 -9.30
C GLY A 372 6.91 -13.02 -10.33
N ALA A 373 6.19 -12.70 -11.41
CA ALA A 373 6.65 -11.80 -12.46
C ALA A 373 6.14 -10.38 -12.21
N GLY A 374 6.82 -9.62 -11.34
CA GLY A 374 6.37 -8.26 -11.05
C GLY A 374 7.17 -7.51 -9.99
N ASP A 375 6.97 -6.20 -9.95
CA ASP A 375 7.61 -5.28 -9.01
C ASP A 375 6.78 -5.09 -7.74
N VAL A 376 7.46 -4.89 -6.62
CA VAL A 376 6.84 -4.58 -5.32
C VAL A 376 7.26 -3.20 -4.83
N VAL A 377 6.29 -2.41 -4.38
CA VAL A 377 6.52 -1.04 -3.91
C VAL A 377 5.93 -0.85 -2.52
N ILE A 378 6.74 -0.37 -1.58
CA ILE A 378 6.30 0.17 -0.30
C ILE A 378 6.18 1.68 -0.49
N ALA A 379 4.96 2.19 -0.59
CA ALA A 379 4.69 3.60 -0.89
C ALA A 379 5.27 4.53 0.19
N GLY A 380 5.76 5.71 -0.21
CA GLY A 380 6.36 6.71 0.69
C GLY A 380 5.38 7.43 1.64
N THR A 381 4.23 6.83 1.92
CA THR A 381 3.26 7.35 2.88
C THR A 381 3.86 7.35 4.27
N ARG A 382 3.69 8.47 4.99
CA ARG A 382 4.22 8.62 6.35
C ARG A 382 3.64 7.53 7.25
N GLY A 383 4.52 6.79 7.92
CA GLY A 383 4.13 5.71 8.84
C GLY A 383 3.91 4.37 8.16
N ASN A 384 4.02 4.27 6.83
CA ASN A 384 3.97 3.00 6.12
C ASN A 384 5.15 2.11 6.55
N ASP A 385 4.89 1.08 7.34
CA ASP A 385 5.89 0.15 7.88
C ASP A 385 5.46 -1.29 7.57
N VAL A 386 6.01 -1.86 6.51
CA VAL A 386 5.62 -3.18 6.02
C VAL A 386 6.64 -4.22 6.47
N THR A 387 6.18 -5.25 7.16
CA THR A 387 7.01 -6.40 7.53
C THR A 387 6.76 -7.60 6.61
N PHE A 388 7.81 -8.08 5.95
CA PHE A 388 7.81 -9.38 5.29
C PHE A 388 8.26 -10.44 6.29
N ALA A 389 7.30 -11.17 6.85
CA ALA A 389 7.52 -12.25 7.82
C ALA A 389 7.60 -13.64 7.15
N ALA A 390 7.90 -13.66 5.85
CA ALA A 390 8.16 -14.85 5.05
C ALA A 390 9.17 -14.53 3.95
N ALA A 391 9.88 -15.54 3.47
CA ALA A 391 10.74 -15.45 2.29
C ALA A 391 9.89 -15.09 1.05
N GLN A 392 10.21 -13.99 0.39
CA GLN A 392 9.51 -13.57 -0.83
C GLN A 392 10.12 -14.25 -2.06
N TYR A 393 9.27 -14.60 -3.02
CA TYR A 393 9.63 -15.40 -4.19
C TYR A 393 9.14 -14.75 -5.50
N TYR A 394 9.60 -13.53 -5.76
CA TYR A 394 9.31 -12.83 -7.01
C TYR A 394 10.58 -12.39 -7.74
N ASP A 395 10.52 -12.49 -9.06
CA ASP A 395 11.43 -11.89 -10.00
C ASP A 395 11.00 -10.44 -10.23
N GLY A 396 11.59 -9.48 -9.53
CA GLY A 396 11.27 -8.08 -9.75
C GLY A 396 11.90 -7.17 -8.71
N SER A 397 11.80 -5.87 -8.96
CA SER A 397 12.42 -4.87 -8.11
C SER A 397 11.60 -4.66 -6.84
N THR A 398 12.29 -4.23 -5.78
CA THR A 398 11.66 -3.83 -4.53
C THR A 398 11.97 -2.36 -4.27
N THR A 399 10.95 -1.52 -4.21
CA THR A 399 11.11 -0.09 -3.94
C THR A 399 10.58 0.25 -2.55
N VAL A 400 11.38 0.94 -1.74
CA VAL A 400 10.97 1.50 -0.44
C VAL A 400 10.98 3.02 -0.57
N GLY A 401 9.78 3.61 -0.64
CA GLY A 401 9.62 5.04 -0.81
C GLY A 401 10.13 5.84 0.38
N LYS A 402 10.50 7.10 0.13
CA LYS A 402 10.92 8.04 1.17
C LYS A 402 9.87 8.15 2.27
N GLY A 403 10.28 8.01 3.53
CA GLY A 403 9.38 8.07 4.69
C GLY A 403 8.71 6.74 5.06
N ALA A 404 8.89 5.69 4.25
CA ALA A 404 8.41 4.35 4.53
C ALA A 404 9.49 3.44 5.12
N ALA A 405 9.08 2.32 5.69
CA ALA A 405 9.95 1.26 6.18
C ALA A 405 9.55 -0.10 5.57
N LEU A 406 10.55 -0.85 5.14
CA LEU A 406 10.44 -2.28 4.86
C LEU A 406 11.24 -3.05 5.90
N ARG A 407 10.63 -4.09 6.48
CA ARG A 407 11.29 -4.99 7.43
C ARG A 407 11.34 -6.39 6.85
N LEU A 408 12.55 -6.90 6.65
CA LEU A 408 12.78 -8.31 6.39
C LEU A 408 12.84 -9.03 7.75
N GLY A 409 11.81 -9.81 8.00
CA GLY A 409 11.61 -10.56 9.23
C GLY A 409 10.87 -9.80 10.32
N SER A 410 10.07 -10.52 11.11
CA SER A 410 9.32 -10.01 12.26
C SER A 410 10.19 -9.78 13.49
N GLY A 411 11.40 -10.32 13.52
CA GLY A 411 12.27 -10.35 14.69
C GLY A 411 11.93 -11.45 15.70
N ALA A 412 11.02 -12.37 15.35
CA ALA A 412 10.66 -13.54 16.14
C ALA A 412 10.94 -14.85 15.37
N LYS A 413 11.07 -15.95 16.12
CA LYS A 413 11.26 -17.30 15.53
C LYS A 413 10.11 -17.62 14.57
N GLY A 414 10.46 -18.18 13.41
CA GLY A 414 9.48 -18.57 12.38
C GLY A 414 8.95 -17.40 11.53
N GLY A 415 9.41 -16.16 11.77
CA GLY A 415 9.02 -15.00 10.99
C GLY A 415 10.20 -14.37 10.24
N ASP A 416 11.19 -15.15 9.82
CA ASP A 416 12.31 -14.65 9.01
C ASP A 416 11.84 -14.35 7.58
N GLY A 417 12.34 -13.25 7.01
CA GLY A 417 12.01 -12.80 5.66
C GLY A 417 13.23 -12.69 4.74
N SER A 418 13.02 -12.72 3.44
CA SER A 418 14.08 -12.53 2.43
C SER A 418 13.50 -11.98 1.14
N LEU A 419 14.39 -11.48 0.28
CA LEU A 419 14.08 -11.05 -1.09
C LEU A 419 14.95 -11.84 -2.07
N MET A 420 14.42 -12.12 -3.26
CA MET A 420 15.26 -12.50 -4.39
C MET A 420 16.03 -11.27 -4.87
N THR A 421 17.36 -11.36 -4.97
CA THR A 421 18.22 -10.26 -5.43
C THR A 421 19.30 -10.82 -6.38
N GLY A 422 20.14 -9.94 -6.94
CA GLY A 422 21.35 -10.36 -7.69
C GLY A 422 21.32 -10.06 -9.19
N THR A 423 20.22 -9.53 -9.72
CA THR A 423 20.12 -9.06 -11.12
C THR A 423 19.59 -7.62 -11.15
N ALA A 424 19.80 -6.90 -12.26
CA ALA A 424 19.29 -5.54 -12.42
C ALA A 424 17.75 -5.45 -12.33
N GLY A 425 17.05 -6.53 -12.72
CA GLY A 425 15.60 -6.67 -12.58
C GLY A 425 15.14 -6.95 -11.15
N ARG A 426 16.04 -7.43 -10.27
CA ARG A 426 15.79 -7.74 -8.85
C ARG A 426 16.50 -6.77 -7.89
N ARG A 427 16.67 -5.52 -8.34
CA ARG A 427 17.31 -4.47 -7.54
C ARG A 427 16.43 -4.02 -6.38
N ILE A 428 17.08 -3.54 -5.33
CA ILE A 428 16.43 -2.86 -4.22
C ILE A 428 16.67 -1.36 -4.36
N VAL A 429 15.60 -0.59 -4.50
CA VAL A 429 15.64 0.88 -4.50
C VAL A 429 15.12 1.34 -3.14
N ASN A 430 16.02 1.71 -2.24
CA ASN A 430 15.69 2.09 -0.86
C ASN A 430 15.89 3.60 -0.66
N ASP A 431 14.80 4.37 -0.67
CA ASP A 431 14.77 5.79 -0.28
C ASP A 431 14.16 6.02 1.11
N GLY A 432 13.61 4.97 1.71
CA GLY A 432 13.08 4.94 3.06
C GLY A 432 14.05 4.31 4.06
N THR A 433 13.59 3.30 4.79
CA THR A 433 14.45 2.48 5.66
C THR A 433 14.23 1.00 5.41
N LEU A 434 15.32 0.27 5.15
CA LEU A 434 15.34 -1.19 5.09
C LEU A 434 15.87 -1.75 6.41
N PHE A 435 15.02 -2.43 7.16
CA PHE A 435 15.41 -3.19 8.35
C PHE A 435 15.60 -4.66 8.00
N VAL A 436 16.68 -5.27 8.48
CA VAL A 436 16.83 -6.73 8.49
C VAL A 436 16.83 -7.21 9.93
N ARG A 437 15.81 -8.01 10.27
CA ARG A 437 15.47 -8.43 11.63
C ARG A 437 15.50 -9.94 11.81
N ASN A 438 15.92 -10.70 10.80
CA ASN A 438 15.96 -12.15 10.86
C ASN A 438 16.72 -12.66 12.10
N VAL A 439 16.16 -13.68 12.74
CA VAL A 439 16.69 -14.25 13.97
C VAL A 439 17.58 -15.46 13.69
N SER A 440 17.23 -16.30 12.72
CA SER A 440 17.93 -17.56 12.44
C SER A 440 18.45 -17.67 11.02
N THR A 441 17.72 -17.13 10.04
CA THR A 441 18.00 -17.34 8.62
C THR A 441 18.84 -16.19 8.06
N PRO A 442 20.07 -16.45 7.59
CA PRO A 442 20.89 -15.43 6.95
C PRO A 442 20.24 -14.87 5.69
N VAL A 443 20.49 -13.60 5.39
CA VAL A 443 19.98 -12.94 4.18
C VAL A 443 21.15 -12.48 3.32
N ARG A 444 21.03 -12.63 2.01
CA ARG A 444 21.95 -12.03 1.02
C ARG A 444 21.20 -10.94 0.26
N LEU A 445 21.77 -9.73 0.22
CA LEU A 445 21.25 -8.59 -0.50
C LEU A 445 22.29 -8.11 -1.51
N ALA A 446 21.88 -7.99 -2.76
CA ALA A 446 22.67 -7.46 -3.87
C ALA A 446 21.90 -6.35 -4.57
N GLN A 447 22.57 -5.54 -5.40
CA GLN A 447 21.92 -4.49 -6.21
C GLN A 447 21.10 -3.52 -5.35
N VAL A 448 21.68 -3.05 -4.23
CA VAL A 448 21.01 -2.17 -3.27
C VAL A 448 21.44 -0.72 -3.52
N GLY A 449 20.50 0.11 -3.96
CA GLY A 449 20.70 1.55 -4.18
C GLY A 449 19.69 2.42 -3.44
N GLY A 450 19.74 3.73 -3.69
CA GLY A 450 18.84 4.73 -3.11
C GLY A 450 19.45 5.53 -1.95
N SER A 451 18.69 6.50 -1.47
CA SER A 451 19.13 7.48 -0.45
C SER A 451 18.82 7.08 1.00
N GLY A 452 18.07 5.99 1.16
CA GLY A 452 17.53 5.50 2.42
C GLY A 452 18.52 4.75 3.30
N ALA A 453 18.13 4.51 4.55
CA ALA A 453 18.96 3.85 5.55
C ALA A 453 18.86 2.32 5.49
N LEU A 454 19.94 1.63 5.87
CA LEU A 454 19.98 0.19 6.11
C LEU A 454 20.20 -0.07 7.61
N VAL A 455 19.38 -0.92 8.20
CA VAL A 455 19.46 -1.27 9.63
C VAL A 455 19.50 -2.78 9.83
N GLN A 456 20.66 -3.30 10.18
CA GLN A 456 20.84 -4.67 10.66
C GLN A 456 20.49 -4.72 12.15
N SER A 457 19.40 -5.40 12.49
CA SER A 457 18.87 -5.49 13.87
C SER A 457 18.44 -6.90 14.28
N GLY A 458 18.62 -7.88 13.39
CA GLY A 458 18.45 -9.30 13.64
C GLY A 458 19.68 -9.98 14.24
N ALA A 459 19.52 -11.19 14.76
CA ALA A 459 20.64 -12.01 15.23
C ALA A 459 21.36 -12.72 14.07
N ALA A 460 20.62 -13.07 13.01
CA ALA A 460 21.18 -13.71 11.83
C ALA A 460 22.05 -12.75 11.02
N THR A 461 23.01 -13.32 10.28
CA THR A 461 23.92 -12.53 9.43
C THR A 461 23.18 -12.00 8.20
N THR A 462 23.35 -10.71 7.92
CA THR A 462 23.02 -10.13 6.62
C THR A 462 24.29 -9.94 5.83
N THR A 463 24.32 -10.41 4.59
CA THR A 463 25.44 -10.26 3.66
C THR A 463 25.07 -9.30 2.55
N LEU A 464 25.78 -8.18 2.43
CA LEU A 464 25.78 -7.35 1.23
C LEU A 464 26.79 -7.94 0.24
N THR A 465 26.39 -8.09 -1.01
CA THR A 465 27.22 -8.74 -2.03
C THR A 465 27.15 -8.03 -3.38
N GLY A 466 28.28 -7.96 -4.09
CA GLY A 466 28.40 -7.28 -5.37
C GLY A 466 28.75 -5.80 -5.24
N ASP A 467 29.39 -5.26 -6.28
CA ASP A 467 29.77 -3.84 -6.41
C ASP A 467 28.57 -2.89 -6.58
N ALA A 468 27.44 -3.41 -7.08
CA ALA A 468 26.18 -2.67 -7.21
C ALA A 468 25.46 -2.40 -5.86
N VAL A 469 26.17 -2.45 -4.74
CA VAL A 469 25.74 -1.92 -3.45
C VAL A 469 26.17 -0.46 -3.37
N THR A 470 25.26 0.46 -3.69
CA THR A 470 25.54 1.88 -3.95
C THR A 470 24.68 2.85 -3.16
N TYR A 471 23.86 2.36 -2.21
CA TYR A 471 23.02 3.22 -1.39
C TYR A 471 23.84 4.21 -0.55
N THR A 472 23.28 5.40 -0.31
CA THR A 472 24.01 6.53 0.31
C THR A 472 23.58 6.84 1.75
N GLY A 473 22.48 6.26 2.21
CA GLY A 473 21.98 6.51 3.56
C GLY A 473 22.88 5.95 4.66
N THR A 474 22.43 6.11 5.91
CA THR A 474 23.14 5.57 7.07
C THR A 474 23.07 4.05 7.09
N THR A 475 24.20 3.41 7.37
CA THR A 475 24.28 1.99 7.73
C THR A 475 24.34 1.85 9.25
N THR A 476 23.35 1.17 9.84
CA THR A 476 23.32 0.89 11.29
C THR A 476 23.36 -0.62 11.53
N VAL A 477 24.27 -1.07 12.39
CA VAL A 477 24.28 -2.43 12.93
C VAL A 477 23.99 -2.32 14.42
N ALA A 478 22.81 -2.79 14.81
CA ALA A 478 22.36 -2.81 16.20
C ALA A 478 22.50 -4.19 16.85
N LYS A 479 22.43 -5.27 16.05
CA LYS A 479 22.54 -6.66 16.52
C LYS A 479 23.06 -7.54 15.40
N GLY A 480 23.72 -8.65 15.76
CA GLY A 480 24.19 -9.64 14.78
C GLY A 480 25.31 -9.10 13.90
N THR A 481 25.44 -9.68 12.70
CA THR A 481 26.53 -9.38 11.78
C THR A 481 25.99 -8.81 10.46
N LEU A 482 26.55 -7.68 10.02
CA LEU A 482 26.51 -7.24 8.63
C LEU A 482 27.83 -7.62 7.97
N ALA A 483 27.79 -8.42 6.91
CA ALA A 483 28.97 -8.92 6.21
C ALA A 483 29.06 -8.32 4.79
N LEU A 484 30.26 -7.94 4.37
CA LEU A 484 30.55 -7.44 3.03
C LEU A 484 31.29 -8.52 2.24
N ARG A 485 30.79 -8.88 1.05
CA ARG A 485 31.35 -9.95 0.21
C ARG A 485 31.36 -9.55 -1.27
N SER A 486 32.22 -10.19 -2.05
CA SER A 486 32.22 -10.12 -3.51
C SER A 486 32.17 -8.69 -4.07
N GLY A 487 33.00 -7.79 -3.53
CA GLY A 487 33.10 -6.41 -3.99
C GLY A 487 32.12 -5.42 -3.34
N ALA A 488 31.23 -5.85 -2.45
CA ALA A 488 30.35 -4.94 -1.72
C ALA A 488 31.17 -4.01 -0.81
N THR A 489 30.83 -2.72 -0.82
CA THR A 489 31.47 -1.70 0.02
C THR A 489 30.43 -0.82 0.72
N LEU A 490 30.86 -0.09 1.74
CA LEU A 490 30.08 0.96 2.40
C LEU A 490 30.61 2.37 2.09
N LEU A 491 31.39 2.51 1.03
CA LEU A 491 32.09 3.76 0.69
C LEU A 491 31.14 4.95 0.57
N HIS A 492 29.93 4.71 0.06
CA HIS A 492 28.91 5.72 -0.20
C HIS A 492 28.00 6.00 1.00
N SER A 493 28.09 5.18 2.07
CA SER A 493 27.28 5.38 3.27
C SER A 493 27.61 6.73 3.91
N ARG A 494 26.58 7.54 4.20
CA ARG A 494 26.75 8.82 4.91
C ARG A 494 27.30 8.65 6.34
N ALA A 495 27.01 7.52 6.96
CA ALA A 495 27.55 7.14 8.26
C ALA A 495 27.43 5.63 8.47
N ILE A 496 28.36 5.07 9.24
CA ILE A 496 28.34 3.67 9.71
C ILE A 496 28.28 3.69 11.24
N ARG A 497 27.27 3.04 11.82
CA ARG A 497 27.00 3.03 13.27
C ARG A 497 26.89 1.62 13.83
N LEU A 498 27.77 1.25 14.75
CA LEU A 498 27.71 -0.02 15.51
C LEU A 498 27.15 0.24 16.91
N THR A 499 25.84 0.19 17.07
CA THR A 499 25.15 0.81 18.23
C THR A 499 25.10 -0.07 19.48
N SER A 500 25.56 -1.32 19.41
CA SER A 500 25.65 -2.23 20.56
C SER A 500 26.99 -2.97 20.60
N ALA A 501 27.37 -3.48 21.78
CA ALA A 501 28.59 -4.29 21.92
C ALA A 501 28.52 -5.61 21.14
N GLY A 502 27.30 -6.10 20.88
CA GLY A 502 27.07 -7.30 20.07
C GLY A 502 26.96 -7.05 18.57
N ALA A 503 27.02 -5.80 18.12
CA ALA A 503 26.98 -5.42 16.71
C ALA A 503 28.31 -5.73 16.03
N ARG A 504 28.27 -6.43 14.90
CA ARG A 504 29.45 -6.81 14.14
C ARG A 504 29.34 -6.36 12.69
N LEU A 505 30.38 -5.72 12.18
CA LEU A 505 30.58 -5.47 10.76
C LEU A 505 31.75 -6.33 10.29
N ASP A 506 31.48 -7.35 9.50
CA ASP A 506 32.51 -8.21 8.89
C ASP A 506 32.85 -7.66 7.50
N ALA A 507 33.99 -6.97 7.41
CA ALA A 507 34.45 -6.31 6.19
C ALA A 507 35.07 -7.27 5.17
N GLY A 508 35.21 -8.56 5.50
CA GLY A 508 35.86 -9.55 4.64
C GLY A 508 37.34 -9.24 4.40
N THR A 509 37.91 -9.89 3.37
CA THR A 509 39.32 -9.74 3.00
C THR A 509 39.64 -8.40 2.34
N SER A 510 38.63 -7.73 1.76
CA SER A 510 38.78 -6.41 1.13
C SER A 510 38.96 -5.27 2.16
N GLY A 511 38.62 -5.52 3.43
CA GLY A 511 38.63 -4.50 4.47
C GLY A 511 37.52 -3.45 4.32
N LEU A 512 37.44 -2.55 5.29
CA LEU A 512 36.50 -1.45 5.35
C LEU A 512 37.23 -0.14 5.09
N ARG A 513 36.82 0.57 4.03
CA ARG A 513 37.21 1.96 3.82
C ARG A 513 36.16 2.90 4.37
N VAL A 514 36.54 3.74 5.33
CA VAL A 514 35.68 4.75 5.95
C VAL A 514 35.95 6.09 5.27
N ALA A 515 35.01 6.57 4.44
CA ALA A 515 35.12 7.86 3.77
C ALA A 515 34.33 8.99 4.46
N THR A 516 33.43 8.66 5.38
CA THR A 516 32.55 9.63 6.06
C THR A 516 32.70 9.52 7.57
N SER A 517 32.00 8.58 8.20
CA SER A 517 32.11 8.33 9.63
C SER A 517 31.84 6.88 10.01
N LEU A 518 32.60 6.39 10.98
CA LEU A 518 32.41 5.11 11.66
C LEU A 518 32.37 5.37 13.17
N SER A 519 31.28 4.99 13.83
CA SER A 519 31.10 5.25 15.26
C SER A 519 30.39 4.12 15.98
N GLY A 520 30.51 4.10 17.32
CA GLY A 520 29.73 3.23 18.20
C GLY A 520 30.59 2.42 19.15
N LYS A 521 30.11 1.23 19.51
CA LYS A 521 30.72 0.36 20.53
C LYS A 521 30.80 -1.11 20.13
N GLY A 522 30.55 -1.41 18.85
CA GLY A 522 30.63 -2.76 18.30
C GLY A 522 31.99 -3.10 17.71
N THR A 523 32.04 -4.19 16.97
CA THR A 523 33.26 -4.74 16.38
C THR A 523 33.26 -4.64 14.86
N VAL A 524 34.35 -4.14 14.28
CA VAL A 524 34.68 -4.33 12.86
C VAL A 524 35.67 -5.48 12.75
N ARG A 525 35.30 -6.52 12.02
CA ARG A 525 36.16 -7.66 11.70
C ARG A 525 36.76 -7.47 10.31
N GLY A 526 38.08 -7.40 10.24
CA GLY A 526 38.84 -7.13 9.02
C GLY A 526 39.64 -5.85 9.11
N ALA A 527 40.46 -5.57 8.09
CA ALA A 527 41.25 -4.35 8.03
C ALA A 527 40.35 -3.10 7.90
N VAL A 528 40.78 -1.97 8.46
CA VAL A 528 40.10 -0.68 8.39
C VAL A 528 41.07 0.37 7.86
N THR A 529 40.63 1.10 6.84
CA THR A 529 41.28 2.32 6.35
C THR A 529 40.39 3.53 6.67
N ASN A 530 40.91 4.46 7.47
CA ASN A 530 40.22 5.68 7.84
C ASN A 530 40.68 6.86 6.96
N ASP A 531 39.80 7.30 6.05
CA ASP A 531 39.91 8.53 5.27
C ASP A 531 38.88 9.60 5.71
N GLY A 532 38.09 9.31 6.76
CA GLY A 532 37.06 10.18 7.32
C GLY A 532 37.17 10.23 8.83
N LEU A 533 36.06 10.05 9.55
CA LEU A 533 36.02 10.11 11.00
C LEU A 533 35.80 8.73 11.63
N VAL A 534 36.66 8.32 12.56
CA VAL A 534 36.46 7.14 13.42
C VAL A 534 36.37 7.58 14.88
N THR A 535 35.42 7.04 15.64
CA THR A 535 35.35 7.34 17.09
C THR A 535 35.99 6.24 17.94
N GLY A 536 36.52 6.61 19.10
CA GLY A 536 36.79 5.68 20.19
C GLY A 536 35.56 4.87 20.62
N GLY A 537 35.80 3.76 21.32
CA GLY A 537 34.79 2.83 21.83
C GLY A 537 34.54 1.60 20.95
N LEU A 538 35.02 1.62 19.70
CA LEU A 538 34.96 0.52 18.76
C LEU A 538 36.08 -0.51 18.99
N THR A 539 35.89 -1.72 18.47
CA THR A 539 36.95 -2.72 18.34
C THR A 539 37.19 -3.05 16.87
N VAL A 540 38.43 -2.98 16.41
CA VAL A 540 38.87 -3.41 15.08
C VAL A 540 39.77 -4.63 15.24
N THR A 541 39.36 -5.77 14.70
CA THR A 541 40.10 -7.02 14.88
C THR A 541 41.14 -7.31 13.78
N GLY A 542 41.35 -6.37 12.87
CA GLY A 542 42.36 -6.43 11.82
C GLY A 542 43.26 -5.19 11.85
N ASP A 543 44.05 -5.01 10.80
CA ASP A 543 44.92 -3.85 10.68
C ASP A 543 44.10 -2.56 10.60
N CYS A 544 44.52 -1.52 11.31
CA CYS A 544 43.89 -0.21 11.29
C CYS A 544 44.89 0.82 10.79
N THR A 545 44.58 1.44 9.65
CA THR A 545 45.38 2.51 9.07
C THR A 545 44.56 3.79 9.02
N GLN A 546 45.00 4.83 9.71
CA GLN A 546 44.53 6.19 9.51
C GLN A 546 45.41 6.89 8.48
N HIS A 547 44.80 7.43 7.43
CA HIS A 547 45.50 8.24 6.43
C HIS A 547 45.51 9.71 6.82
N ALA A 548 46.25 10.53 6.09
CA ALA A 548 46.40 11.97 6.36
C ALA A 548 45.06 12.76 6.36
N LYS A 549 44.03 12.27 5.66
CA LYS A 549 42.68 12.88 5.68
C LYS A 549 41.81 12.38 6.83
N GLY A 550 42.22 11.29 7.47
CA GLY A 550 41.45 10.65 8.52
C GLY A 550 41.60 11.38 9.85
N GLU A 551 40.57 11.25 10.67
CA GLU A 551 40.47 11.79 12.01
C GLU A 551 40.03 10.70 12.98
N LEU A 552 40.70 10.62 14.13
CA LEU A 552 40.26 9.83 15.27
C LEU A 552 39.64 10.77 16.31
N VAL A 553 38.40 10.51 16.71
CA VAL A 553 37.74 11.24 17.80
C VAL A 553 37.84 10.43 19.08
N LEU A 554 38.56 10.98 20.05
CA LEU A 554 38.65 10.44 21.41
C LEU A 554 37.26 10.48 22.09
N ARG A 555 36.92 9.38 22.75
CA ARG A 555 35.68 9.21 23.52
C ARG A 555 36.02 8.61 24.89
N GLU A 556 35.01 8.40 25.73
CA GLU A 556 35.17 7.77 27.06
C GLU A 556 35.88 6.41 27.02
N ARG A 557 35.77 5.68 25.89
CA ARG A 557 36.46 4.41 25.68
C ARG A 557 37.45 4.54 24.53
N PRO A 558 38.63 3.91 24.62
CA PRO A 558 39.61 3.93 23.54
C PRO A 558 39.08 3.22 22.30
N LEU A 559 39.66 3.52 21.15
CA LEU A 559 39.61 2.61 20.01
C LEU A 559 40.46 1.38 20.35
N LYS A 560 39.90 0.17 20.22
CA LYS A 560 40.67 -1.06 20.38
C LYS A 560 41.08 -1.60 19.01
N VAL A 561 42.36 -1.92 18.83
CA VAL A 561 42.90 -2.50 17.59
C VAL A 561 43.72 -3.74 17.93
N THR A 562 43.46 -4.87 17.29
CA THR A 562 44.23 -6.11 17.53
C THR A 562 45.17 -6.49 16.39
N GLY A 563 45.02 -5.86 15.21
CA GLY A 563 45.99 -5.95 14.12
C GLY A 563 47.03 -4.83 14.18
N GLY A 564 47.78 -4.64 13.10
CA GLY A 564 48.76 -3.55 13.03
C GLY A 564 48.11 -2.17 13.01
N LEU A 565 48.73 -1.20 13.70
CA LEU A 565 48.27 0.18 13.78
C LEU A 565 49.23 1.12 13.04
N ARG A 566 48.69 1.88 12.07
CA ARG A 566 49.39 2.97 11.38
C ARG A 566 48.60 4.27 11.50
N LEU A 567 49.25 5.32 11.97
CA LEU A 567 48.64 6.62 12.24
C LEU A 567 49.20 7.72 11.33
N ALA A 568 48.30 8.63 10.95
CA ALA A 568 48.52 9.90 10.26
C ALA A 568 47.27 10.76 10.52
N GLY A 569 47.19 11.99 10.02
CA GLY A 569 45.97 12.80 10.11
C GLY A 569 45.67 13.27 11.54
N SER A 570 44.45 13.73 11.80
CA SER A 570 44.13 14.41 13.07
C SER A 570 43.67 13.48 14.20
N LEU A 571 43.85 13.99 15.43
CA LEU A 571 43.24 13.48 16.65
C LEU A 571 42.35 14.60 17.21
N ASP A 572 41.04 14.36 17.27
CA ASP A 572 40.07 15.25 17.92
C ASP A 572 39.78 14.77 19.34
N MET A 573 39.97 15.65 20.31
CA MET A 573 39.72 15.38 21.73
C MET A 573 38.56 16.21 22.29
N SER A 574 37.86 16.97 21.45
CA SER A 574 36.75 17.84 21.87
C SER A 574 35.61 17.08 22.56
N ALA A 575 35.47 15.80 22.24
CA ALA A 575 34.46 14.90 22.80
C ALA A 575 34.98 14.00 23.93
N ALA A 576 36.22 14.21 24.38
CA ALA A 576 36.75 13.55 25.56
C ALA A 576 36.13 14.17 26.82
N GLY A 577 35.97 13.37 27.89
CA GLY A 577 35.55 13.90 29.18
C GLY A 577 36.55 14.96 29.69
N THR A 578 36.05 15.98 30.39
CA THR A 578 36.88 17.07 30.92
C THR A 578 37.50 16.75 32.29
N ALA A 579 37.20 15.58 32.85
CA ALA A 579 37.75 15.14 34.13
C ALA A 579 39.25 14.81 33.97
N PRO A 580 40.14 15.43 34.77
CA PRO A 580 41.57 15.15 34.69
C PRO A 580 41.84 13.69 35.08
N ALA A 581 42.55 12.96 34.21
CA ALA A 581 43.01 11.60 34.47
C ALA A 581 44.54 11.58 34.42
N PRO A 582 45.22 10.79 35.28
CA PRO A 582 46.68 10.67 35.22
C PRO A 582 47.18 10.17 33.86
N GLU A 583 46.38 9.29 33.26
CA GLU A 583 46.62 8.71 31.95
C GLU A 583 45.28 8.50 31.22
N ILE A 584 45.26 8.77 29.91
CA ILE A 584 44.12 8.50 29.03
C ILE A 584 44.61 7.64 27.87
N THR A 585 44.07 6.43 27.74
CA THR A 585 44.30 5.58 26.56
C THR A 585 43.46 6.10 25.39
N VAL A 586 44.12 6.50 24.31
CA VAL A 586 43.48 6.93 23.06
C VAL A 586 43.19 5.72 22.18
N VAL A 587 44.20 4.87 22.02
CA VAL A 587 44.11 3.61 21.29
C VAL A 587 44.73 2.51 22.16
N GLU A 588 43.95 1.46 22.40
CA GLU A 588 44.40 0.21 22.99
C GLU A 588 44.80 -0.74 21.84
N HIS A 589 46.08 -0.99 21.69
CA HIS A 589 46.66 -1.74 20.58
C HIS A 589 47.14 -3.11 21.05
N GLY A 590 46.24 -4.10 21.06
CA GLY A 590 46.58 -5.49 21.45
C GLY A 590 47.34 -6.28 20.37
N GLY A 591 47.89 -5.64 19.35
CA GLY A 591 48.67 -6.26 18.28
C GLY A 591 50.10 -6.57 18.72
N ARG A 592 50.80 -7.47 18.01
CA ARG A 592 52.22 -7.78 18.31
C ARG A 592 53.20 -6.78 17.68
N SER A 593 52.74 -6.04 16.67
CA SER A 593 53.54 -5.03 15.99
C SER A 593 53.52 -3.71 16.76
N ARG A 594 54.60 -2.95 16.65
CA ARG A 594 54.64 -1.57 17.17
C ARG A 594 53.64 -0.69 16.42
N THR A 595 53.08 0.29 17.10
CA THR A 595 52.38 1.41 16.46
C THR A 595 53.35 2.16 15.56
N THR A 596 52.93 2.47 14.34
CA THR A 596 53.74 3.20 13.34
C THR A 596 53.08 4.51 12.94
N GLY A 597 53.89 5.51 12.61
CA GLY A 597 53.39 6.87 12.33
C GLY A 597 52.97 7.61 13.59
N ALA A 598 52.37 8.80 13.41
CA ALA A 598 51.91 9.68 14.46
C ALA A 598 50.76 10.54 13.94
N PHE A 599 49.93 11.08 14.82
CA PHE A 599 48.96 12.11 14.45
C PHE A 599 49.68 13.40 14.02
N ASP A 600 49.05 14.16 13.14
CA ASP A 600 49.58 15.40 12.59
C ASP A 600 49.88 16.41 13.71
N GLY A 601 51.10 16.94 13.70
CA GLY A 601 51.57 17.89 14.72
C GLY A 601 51.83 17.28 16.11
N LEU A 602 51.69 15.97 16.27
CA LEU A 602 51.82 15.27 17.56
C LEU A 602 52.89 14.16 17.50
N PRO A 603 54.18 14.45 17.27
CA PRO A 603 55.24 13.45 17.37
C PRO A 603 55.35 12.86 18.79
N GLU A 604 56.12 11.78 18.95
CA GLU A 604 56.38 11.15 20.26
C GLU A 604 56.80 12.18 21.31
N GLY A 605 56.07 12.23 22.44
CA GLY A 605 56.32 13.16 23.54
C GLY A 605 55.76 14.58 23.34
N ALA A 606 55.05 14.85 22.25
CA ALA A 606 54.42 16.15 22.02
C ALA A 606 53.46 16.53 23.15
N LYS A 607 53.48 17.82 23.53
CA LYS A 607 52.56 18.36 24.54
C LYS A 607 51.25 18.78 23.89
N LEU A 608 50.16 18.50 24.55
CA LEU A 608 48.81 18.90 24.16
C LEU A 608 47.96 19.15 25.39
N LYS A 609 46.91 19.94 25.23
CA LYS A 609 46.04 20.32 26.35
C LYS A 609 44.65 19.75 26.14
N LEU A 610 44.10 19.13 27.18
CA LEU A 610 42.71 18.70 27.24
C LEU A 610 42.05 19.34 28.45
N ALA A 611 41.03 20.17 28.21
CA ALA A 611 40.50 21.12 29.20
C ALA A 611 41.65 21.95 29.81
N ASP A 612 41.86 21.89 31.13
CA ASP A 612 42.92 22.62 31.84
C ASP A 612 44.17 21.79 32.13
N THR A 613 44.22 20.53 31.70
CA THR A 613 45.34 19.61 32.00
C THR A 613 46.27 19.48 30.81
N ASP A 614 47.56 19.66 31.05
CA ASP A 614 48.63 19.43 30.08
C ASP A 614 49.00 17.93 30.06
N TYR A 615 49.00 17.36 28.85
CA TYR A 615 49.36 15.97 28.58
C TYR A 615 50.54 15.87 27.62
N ARG A 616 51.26 14.75 27.69
CA ARG A 616 52.18 14.29 26.64
C ARG A 616 51.63 13.04 25.99
N ILE A 617 51.66 12.99 24.66
CA ILE A 617 51.32 11.78 23.90
C ILE A 617 52.52 10.83 23.84
N ARG A 618 52.24 9.53 23.96
CA ARG A 618 53.18 8.43 23.70
C ARG A 618 52.54 7.40 22.80
N TYR A 619 53.30 6.83 21.86
CA TYR A 619 52.84 5.80 20.92
C TYR A 619 53.32 4.38 21.28
N ASN A 620 53.97 4.25 22.43
CA ASN A 620 54.48 3.02 23.02
C ASN A 620 54.05 2.85 24.49
N GLY A 621 52.90 3.41 24.85
CA GLY A 621 52.33 3.33 26.19
C GLY A 621 51.77 1.94 26.51
N GLY A 622 51.19 1.81 27.70
CA GLY A 622 50.51 0.58 28.14
C GLY A 622 51.41 -0.66 28.10
N ASP A 623 51.02 -1.65 27.31
CA ASP A 623 51.76 -2.90 27.09
C ASP A 623 52.93 -2.79 26.08
N GLY A 624 53.23 -1.57 25.62
CA GLY A 624 54.42 -1.23 24.82
C GLY A 624 54.11 -0.72 23.41
N ASN A 625 52.82 -0.70 23.03
CA ASN A 625 52.36 -0.21 21.73
C ASN A 625 51.02 0.56 21.79
N ASP A 626 50.46 0.79 22.98
CA ASP A 626 49.28 1.66 23.12
C ASP A 626 49.61 3.12 22.80
N VAL A 627 48.58 3.87 22.41
CA VAL A 627 48.65 5.34 22.31
C VAL A 627 48.01 5.94 23.54
N VAL A 628 48.81 6.62 24.36
CA VAL A 628 48.39 7.16 25.65
C VAL A 628 48.72 8.65 25.79
N LEU A 629 47.90 9.35 26.55
CA LEU A 629 48.14 10.72 27.01
C LEU A 629 48.48 10.65 28.50
N THR A 630 49.67 11.06 28.90
CA THR A 630 50.09 11.10 30.32
C THR A 630 50.15 12.54 30.82
N ALA A 631 49.50 12.84 31.94
CA ALA A 631 49.46 14.19 32.50
C ALA A 631 50.87 14.64 32.96
N THR A 632 51.26 15.89 32.67
CA THR A 632 52.57 16.43 33.03
C THR A 632 52.53 17.32 34.28
N GLY A 633 52.24 16.74 35.45
CA GLY A 633 52.26 17.42 36.77
C GLY A 633 51.10 18.42 36.99
N ALA A 634 50.57 18.61 38.20
CA ALA A 634 51.29 18.86 39.44
C ALA A 634 51.62 17.62 40.28
N SER A 635 52.92 17.46 40.59
CA SER A 635 53.34 16.65 41.71
C SER A 635 52.81 17.27 43.01
N ARG A 636 52.22 16.44 43.87
CA ARG A 636 51.71 16.78 45.19
C ARG A 636 52.89 17.11 46.11
N ALA A 637 53.09 18.37 46.48
CA ALA A 637 54.00 18.74 47.57
C ALA A 637 53.26 18.68 48.94
N PRO A 638 53.88 18.21 50.04
CA PRO A 638 53.26 18.15 51.37
C PRO A 638 53.20 19.53 52.03
N GLY A 639 52.27 19.68 52.97
CA GLY A 639 51.80 20.96 53.48
C GLY A 639 52.80 21.86 54.21
N ALA A 640 52.47 23.15 54.21
CA ALA A 640 52.83 24.10 55.25
C ALA A 640 51.81 25.26 55.25
N HIS A 641 51.53 25.76 56.44
CA HIS A 641 50.45 26.68 56.82
C HIS A 641 50.64 28.13 56.32
N THR A 642 49.50 28.83 56.10
CA THR A 642 49.19 30.28 56.23
C THR A 642 50.21 31.33 55.74
N LYS A 643 49.86 32.37 54.95
CA LYS A 643 49.00 33.51 55.34
C LYS A 643 48.78 34.45 54.13
N ALA A 644 47.69 35.21 54.15
CA ALA A 644 47.22 36.12 53.10
C ALA A 644 48.02 37.42 52.93
N ALA A 645 47.99 38.00 51.71
CA ALA A 645 47.98 39.45 51.44
C ALA A 645 47.49 39.75 50.00
N ALA A 646 46.66 40.78 49.86
CA ALA A 646 46.03 41.29 48.62
C ALA A 646 46.90 42.37 47.94
N GLY A 647 47.15 42.31 46.62
CA GLY A 647 46.57 43.18 45.57
C GLY A 647 47.54 44.29 45.09
N PRO A 648 47.32 45.05 44.00
CA PRO A 648 46.58 44.79 42.75
C PRO A 648 47.33 45.22 41.45
N SER A 649 46.65 45.06 40.30
CA SER A 649 46.74 45.84 39.03
C SER A 649 47.58 45.34 37.84
N ALA A 650 46.82 44.93 36.80
CA ALA A 650 46.87 45.32 35.38
C ALA A 650 48.18 45.16 34.55
N VAL A 651 48.08 44.49 33.40
CA VAL A 651 47.93 45.11 32.06
C VAL A 651 47.92 44.00 30.98
N ALA A 652 47.09 44.23 29.96
CA ALA A 652 46.89 43.39 28.81
C ALA A 652 48.12 43.32 27.88
N THR A 653 48.25 42.22 27.13
CA THR A 653 48.81 42.28 25.78
C THR A 653 48.11 41.25 24.89
N ARG A 654 47.33 41.77 23.93
CA ARG A 654 46.88 41.11 22.70
C ARG A 654 47.82 41.57 21.59
N THR A 655 48.31 40.63 20.77
CA THR A 655 48.49 40.71 19.30
C THR A 655 49.04 39.34 18.83
N ALA A 656 48.39 38.55 17.95
CA ALA A 656 47.97 38.80 16.56
C ALA A 656 49.22 39.05 15.67
N ASN A 657 49.55 38.40 14.56
CA ASN A 657 48.93 37.52 13.55
C ASN A 657 50.10 36.73 12.88
N THR A 658 50.01 35.81 11.91
CA THR A 658 49.24 35.69 10.64
C THR A 658 49.42 34.23 10.16
N ALA A 659 48.36 33.46 9.92
CA ALA A 659 47.47 33.43 8.76
C ALA A 659 48.01 32.60 7.56
N ALA A 660 47.39 31.44 7.36
CA ALA A 660 46.89 30.97 6.05
C ALA A 660 45.88 29.81 6.26
N ASP A 661 44.62 30.21 6.43
CA ASP A 661 43.33 29.62 6.06
C ASP A 661 43.12 28.10 5.88
N GLY A 662 42.07 27.62 6.56
CA GLY A 662 41.46 26.31 6.30
C GLY A 662 40.31 25.90 7.24
N PHE A 663 39.31 26.77 7.46
CA PHE A 663 37.95 26.49 7.97
C PHE A 663 37.72 25.34 8.97
N GLY A 664 37.79 25.65 10.27
CA GLY A 664 37.20 24.85 11.35
C GLY A 664 35.79 25.34 11.69
N TRP A 665 34.80 24.44 11.68
CA TRP A 665 33.45 24.66 12.20
C TRP A 665 33.03 23.41 12.98
N TRP A 666 32.52 23.57 14.21
CA TRP A 666 31.59 22.66 14.92
C TRP A 666 31.20 23.27 16.29
N PRO A 667 30.17 22.78 17.02
CA PRO A 667 28.93 22.11 16.59
C PRO A 667 27.66 22.50 17.41
N TYR A 668 26.54 21.85 17.04
CA TYR A 668 25.23 21.75 17.69
C TYR A 668 25.22 21.61 19.23
N VAL A 669 24.15 22.10 19.89
CA VAL A 669 23.16 21.30 20.67
C VAL A 669 22.03 22.21 21.25
N LEU A 670 20.78 21.74 21.04
CA LEU A 670 19.48 22.00 21.73
C LEU A 670 18.72 23.35 21.59
N ALA A 671 17.54 23.25 20.98
CA ALA A 671 16.28 23.72 21.61
C ALA A 671 15.08 22.91 21.10
N LEU A 672 14.39 22.21 22.01
CA LEU A 672 13.04 21.68 21.87
C LEU A 672 12.05 22.72 22.42
N GLY A 673 10.88 22.88 21.78
CA GLY A 673 9.64 23.21 22.48
C GLY A 673 9.05 24.62 22.33
N LEU A 674 7.94 24.68 21.56
CA LEU A 674 6.72 25.48 21.78
C LEU A 674 6.77 27.02 21.79
N LEU A 675 6.16 27.60 20.74
CA LEU A 675 5.15 28.69 20.73
C LEU A 675 4.76 28.82 19.23
N GLY A 676 3.52 28.66 18.76
CA GLY A 676 2.25 29.08 19.32
C GLY A 676 1.91 30.48 18.80
N GLY A 677 1.20 30.57 17.65
CA GLY A 677 0.38 31.75 17.33
C GLY A 677 0.62 32.46 15.98
N LEU A 678 -0.32 32.23 15.05
CA LEU A 678 -0.98 33.22 14.17
C LEU A 678 -0.15 34.11 13.22
N VAL A 679 -0.34 33.95 11.91
CA VAL A 679 -1.05 34.91 11.02
C VAL A 679 -1.64 34.16 9.79
N PHE A 680 -2.88 34.49 9.45
CA PHE A 680 -3.74 33.96 8.38
C PHE A 680 -3.22 34.17 6.93
N PRO A 681 -3.69 33.35 5.95
CA PRO A 681 -3.52 33.62 4.53
C PRO A 681 -4.65 34.50 3.97
N ALA A 682 -4.30 35.53 3.20
CA ALA A 682 -5.26 36.29 2.41
C ALA A 682 -5.63 35.52 1.13
N THR A 683 -6.89 35.12 1.04
CA THR A 683 -7.59 34.73 -0.18
C THR A 683 -7.65 35.90 -1.17
N LEU A 684 -7.48 35.64 -2.46
CA LEU A 684 -8.19 36.40 -3.50
C LEU A 684 -8.41 35.52 -4.73
N ARG A 685 -9.70 35.30 -5.01
CA ARG A 685 -10.22 34.62 -6.19
C ARG A 685 -10.95 35.67 -7.03
N THR A 686 -10.97 35.41 -8.35
CA THR A 686 -11.77 36.05 -9.42
C THR A 686 -11.13 37.31 -10.03
N ARG A 687 -11.19 37.57 -11.35
CA ARG A 687 -12.23 37.27 -12.33
C ARG A 687 -11.74 37.49 -13.78
N ARG A 688 -12.19 36.62 -14.70
CA ARG A 688 -12.62 36.82 -16.12
C ARG A 688 -11.87 37.80 -17.06
N GLY A 689 -11.55 37.28 -18.25
CA GLY A 689 -11.55 38.00 -19.55
C GLY A 689 -10.90 37.15 -20.66
N ARG A 690 -11.64 36.37 -21.46
CA ARG A 690 -12.14 36.66 -22.82
C ARG A 690 -11.08 37.01 -23.88
N GLY A 691 -11.03 36.19 -24.95
CA GLY A 691 -10.56 36.56 -26.31
C GLY A 691 -9.45 35.63 -26.83
N ARG A 692 -9.76 34.61 -27.66
CA ARG A 692 -9.93 34.61 -29.14
C ARG A 692 -8.61 34.46 -29.93
N ARG A 693 -8.58 33.36 -30.70
CA ARG A 693 -8.09 33.17 -32.11
C ARG A 693 -6.59 33.07 -32.43
N GLY A 694 -6.32 32.13 -33.35
CA GLY A 694 -5.12 31.97 -34.20
C GLY A 694 -4.22 30.83 -33.73
N GLY A 695 -3.89 29.77 -34.47
CA GLY A 695 -3.86 29.55 -35.92
C GLY A 695 -2.40 29.29 -36.35
N GLY A 696 -2.12 28.11 -36.92
CA GLY A 696 -0.82 27.69 -37.50
C GLY A 696 -0.26 26.45 -36.80
N ARG A 697 -0.38 25.21 -37.29
CA ARG A 697 0.20 24.60 -38.52
C ARG A 697 1.67 25.00 -38.74
N HIS A 698 2.59 24.07 -38.46
CA HIS A 698 3.67 23.72 -39.38
C HIS A 698 3.99 22.22 -39.24
N ALA A 699 4.11 21.57 -40.39
CA ALA A 699 4.42 20.17 -40.56
C ALA A 699 5.94 19.94 -40.66
N ALA A 700 6.34 18.71 -40.31
CA ALA A 700 7.31 17.83 -40.95
C ALA A 700 8.66 18.38 -41.45
N GLN A 701 9.75 17.76 -41.00
CA GLN A 701 10.57 16.86 -41.83
C GLN A 701 11.64 16.12 -40.99
N GLN A 702 11.87 14.86 -41.38
CA GLN A 702 12.85 13.85 -40.94
C GLN A 702 12.48 12.96 -39.76
#